data_AF-A0A2E5EE33-F1
#
_entry.id   AF-A0A2E5EE33-F1
#
_cell.length_a   1.000
_cell.length_b   1.000
_cell.length_c   1.000
_cell.angle_alpha   90.00
_cell.angle_beta   90.00
_cell.angle_gamma   90.00
#
_symmetry.space_group_name_H-M   'P 1'
#
loop_
_entity.id
_entity.type
_entity.pdbx_description
1 polymer ?
#
loop_
_entity_poly.entity_id
_entity_poly.type
_entity_poly.pdbx_seq_one_letter_code
_entity_poly.pdbx_strand_id
1 'polypeptide(L)'
;MSITFISAWLLLLAGHGAVPSNDECANATSIFFGSTNFDTTEATDSNAPIDNSLCPDTYLGTVSQDVWFRLTAIESGVAIISTCDSVNFDTDLIAYADSCGTLQQIACNGDFDGCAGYSSRMTFNVTIGQSYLVRLGGWNSGEFGIGTINVGYGSSGSGACCFGGTCLDGYSLNQCAQDGGEYQGNDSTCSADTCDEPVGACCFVDWCDDGITESDCYDNFGKYQGDGSDCSSVTCDPGDYGACCIAFECYDGTSEEDCSSSGGAFYLDDTCQFDTCDNVGTCCVEYDCYEQSLENDCYTLGGDFYFGDTPCDGTSLCGEPASGACCYGPGDCFEAEENECYGNGGDFYQDESCETACPSYYGACCYFDGYCDQVEEQECYDGNGKFYQDQDCNDVCNVLYGACCTSDFGDCQSLTEQQCDQLGGDYLGDDYPCSFDDCYIEPYGACCISASDCQDTTQQECFDWGGEWGGSGTYCADYSCGETGACCINKYDCYEEYEDECSWQGGSFQGEGSTCDEYPCGSPYGACCLDGSCYETEEHLCYADGGKFQGQFTFCDDSTCSITGACCLPDGSCQDYEETICLKLDGTYQGDYVGCNAVDCSSGPVFENMTYVPVGTDLVTGVGPNWTVDLYVTAPENWRVDAVAGNSANEKTLTASEGFYQNSNGGPLSTDVNPSFYEFDSNLEWDSRVTIGSLDSSGDPWSENSLSSVGIDWSDFESGTGLSVDNGTWYVLPTADQGNAVPITTYDCQEIHGVLVGRITALGTESVVNMSALVVVREGDDPGQQILASASDIPRTEVRDCNENGVADVCDIANGASLDSDGNGIPDECENSCVGDFNQDGQTNIDDILHVIGGWGDPYDVEDLLSVLDNYGCTG
;
A
#
# COMPACT_ATOMS: atom_id res chain seq x y z
N MET A 1 38.31 16.74 70.88
CA MET A 1 39.54 16.87 70.05
C MET A 1 39.09 17.59 68.79
N SER A 2 39.31 18.90 68.73
CA SER A 2 38.89 19.79 67.65
C SER A 2 39.86 19.72 66.48
N ILE A 3 39.36 19.77 65.24
CA ILE A 3 40.02 20.49 64.15
C ILE A 3 38.94 21.25 63.36
N THR A 4 39.08 22.57 63.34
CA THR A 4 38.28 23.57 62.62
C THR A 4 39.23 24.47 61.83
N PHE A 5 38.86 24.77 60.57
CA PHE A 5 39.15 25.92 59.68
C PHE A 5 40.57 26.52 59.48
N ILE A 6 40.93 26.74 58.20
CA ILE A 6 41.66 27.86 57.53
C ILE A 6 41.50 27.57 56.00
N SER A 7 40.57 28.17 55.26
CA SER A 7 40.44 29.54 54.70
C SER A 7 41.06 29.71 53.30
N ALA A 8 40.18 30.17 52.39
CA ALA A 8 40.34 30.68 51.01
C ALA A 8 41.64 31.44 50.67
N TRP A 9 42.04 31.45 49.39
CA TRP A 9 42.48 32.61 48.57
C TRP A 9 42.95 32.13 47.17
N LEU A 10 42.18 32.47 46.11
CA LEU A 10 42.37 32.46 44.63
C LEU A 10 41.05 31.96 44.01
N LEU A 11 40.29 32.64 43.16
CA LEU A 11 40.52 33.79 42.30
C LEU A 11 39.31 34.72 42.33
N LEU A 12 39.57 36.03 42.39
CA LEU A 12 38.75 37.03 41.70
C LEU A 12 39.26 37.05 40.26
N LEU A 13 38.50 36.51 39.32
CA LEU A 13 38.48 36.93 37.92
C LEU A 13 37.02 36.89 37.48
N ALA A 14 36.63 37.94 36.78
CA ALA A 14 35.26 38.34 36.47
C ALA A 14 34.44 37.23 35.81
N GLY A 15 33.13 37.22 36.12
CA GLY A 15 32.14 36.61 35.25
C GLY A 15 32.29 37.22 33.85
N HIS A 16 32.74 36.39 32.92
CA HIS A 16 32.45 36.52 31.50
C HIS A 16 31.41 35.43 31.26
N GLY A 17 30.29 35.78 30.60
CA GLY A 17 29.39 34.76 30.11
C GLY A 17 30.18 33.78 29.27
N ALA A 18 29.84 32.50 29.37
CA ALA A 18 30.44 31.53 28.46
C ALA A 18 29.95 31.89 27.06
N VAL A 19 30.89 32.16 26.15
CA VAL A 19 30.61 32.34 24.72
C VAL A 19 29.76 31.15 24.23
N PRO A 20 28.69 31.37 23.44
CA PRO A 20 27.85 30.30 22.92
C PRO A 20 28.66 29.21 22.23
N SER A 21 28.21 27.96 22.33
CA SER A 21 28.95 26.83 21.72
C SER A 21 29.03 26.93 20.20
N ASN A 22 28.09 27.62 19.57
CA ASN A 22 27.99 27.84 18.13
C ASN A 22 28.39 29.26 17.69
N ASP A 23 29.24 29.91 18.46
CA ASP A 23 29.80 31.23 18.15
C ASP A 23 30.62 31.24 16.84
N GLU A 24 31.22 30.10 16.50
CA GLU A 24 32.09 29.96 15.34
C GLU A 24 31.49 28.97 14.34
N CYS A 25 31.66 29.25 13.05
CA CYS A 25 31.18 28.40 11.95
C CYS A 25 31.54 26.91 12.12
N ALA A 26 32.75 26.62 12.61
CA ALA A 26 33.22 25.24 12.80
C ALA A 26 32.35 24.44 13.79
N ASN A 27 31.68 25.13 14.71
CA ASN A 27 30.83 24.55 15.75
C ASN A 27 29.35 24.88 15.53
N ALA A 28 28.94 25.16 14.29
CA ALA A 28 27.56 25.48 13.94
C ALA A 28 26.58 24.44 14.51
N THR A 29 25.58 24.90 15.26
CA THR A 29 24.54 24.04 15.83
C THR A 29 23.65 23.53 14.71
N SER A 30 23.36 22.23 14.67
CA SER A 30 22.44 21.71 13.65
C SER A 30 21.01 22.18 13.94
N ILE A 31 20.34 22.67 12.90
CA ILE A 31 18.92 23.08 12.95
C ILE A 31 18.13 22.29 11.91
N PHE A 32 16.90 21.94 12.28
CA PHE A 32 15.95 21.21 11.45
C PHE A 32 14.69 22.06 11.28
N PHE A 33 13.67 21.50 10.60
CA PHE A 33 12.36 22.13 10.48
C PHE A 33 11.77 22.48 11.86
N GLY A 34 11.10 23.63 11.94
CA GLY A 34 10.54 24.16 13.17
C GLY A 34 11.42 25.22 13.83
N SER A 35 11.31 25.32 15.14
CA SER A 35 11.81 26.45 15.93
C SER A 35 13.01 26.05 16.79
N THR A 36 14.14 26.74 16.66
CA THR A 36 15.33 26.53 17.50
C THR A 36 15.66 27.78 18.31
N ASN A 37 15.88 27.64 19.62
CA ASN A 37 16.28 28.77 20.46
C ASN A 37 17.75 29.13 20.26
N PHE A 38 18.06 30.42 20.33
CA PHE A 38 19.43 30.93 20.24
C PHE A 38 19.69 32.06 21.24
N ASP A 39 20.97 32.31 21.52
CA ASP A 39 21.44 33.42 22.35
C ASP A 39 22.71 34.02 21.74
N THR A 40 22.62 35.28 21.28
CA THR A 40 23.77 36.05 20.74
C THR A 40 24.43 36.95 21.78
N THR A 41 23.94 36.97 23.03
CA THR A 41 24.32 37.99 24.03
C THR A 41 25.83 38.03 24.32
N GLU A 42 26.46 36.86 24.41
CA GLU A 42 27.90 36.72 24.70
C GLU A 42 28.68 36.21 23.47
N ALA A 43 28.05 36.24 22.28
CA ALA A 43 28.68 35.86 21.03
C ALA A 43 29.71 36.91 20.57
N THR A 44 30.68 36.47 19.77
CA THR A 44 31.73 37.29 19.16
C THR A 44 31.50 37.45 17.66
N ASP A 45 32.14 38.45 17.06
CA ASP A 45 32.02 38.68 15.60
C ASP A 45 32.88 37.67 14.83
N SER A 46 32.25 36.82 14.04
CA SER A 46 32.94 35.92 13.12
C SER A 46 33.57 36.67 11.95
N ASN A 47 34.77 36.24 11.56
CA ASN A 47 35.47 36.77 10.39
C ASN A 47 35.08 36.04 9.10
N ALA A 48 33.78 36.04 8.79
CA ALA A 48 33.22 35.43 7.58
C ALA A 48 32.87 36.49 6.50
N PRO A 49 33.01 36.16 5.20
CA PRO A 49 32.70 37.10 4.12
C PRO A 49 31.21 37.44 4.09
N ILE A 50 30.91 38.71 3.83
CA ILE A 50 29.56 39.24 3.63
C ILE A 50 29.54 39.94 2.27
N ASP A 51 28.62 39.54 1.40
CA ASP A 51 28.39 40.17 0.10
C ASP A 51 26.99 40.79 0.03
N ASN A 52 26.91 42.09 0.32
CA ASN A 52 25.64 42.82 0.29
C ASN A 52 25.05 42.96 -1.13
N SER A 53 25.79 42.62 -2.19
CA SER A 53 25.26 42.71 -3.56
C SER A 53 24.28 41.57 -3.89
N LEU A 54 24.25 40.49 -3.11
CA LEU A 54 23.33 39.36 -3.28
C LEU A 54 21.93 39.62 -2.68
N CYS A 55 21.78 40.58 -1.78
CA CYS A 55 20.51 40.97 -1.19
C CYS A 55 20.36 42.50 -1.14
N PRO A 56 20.36 43.17 -2.30
CA PRO A 56 20.21 44.62 -2.36
C PRO A 56 18.89 45.05 -1.71
N ASP A 57 18.90 46.21 -1.06
CA ASP A 57 17.73 46.82 -0.41
C ASP A 57 17.10 46.00 0.73
N THR A 58 17.76 44.93 1.21
CA THR A 58 17.39 44.20 2.43
C THR A 58 18.05 44.74 3.69
N TYR A 59 18.77 45.86 3.59
CA TYR A 59 19.43 46.53 4.72
C TYR A 59 20.47 45.70 5.52
N LEU A 60 20.95 44.56 5.01
CA LEU A 60 21.96 43.71 5.68
C LEU A 60 23.14 44.51 6.27
N GLY A 61 23.36 44.34 7.56
CA GLY A 61 24.34 45.06 8.37
C GLY A 61 25.70 44.38 8.49
N THR A 62 26.30 44.46 9.69
CA THR A 62 27.60 43.85 9.99
C THR A 62 27.51 42.42 10.50
N VAL A 63 26.30 41.91 10.76
CA VAL A 63 26.06 40.60 11.38
C VAL A 63 26.92 40.42 12.64
N SER A 64 26.79 41.37 13.58
CA SER A 64 27.58 41.42 14.80
C SER A 64 27.10 40.43 15.86
N GLN A 65 28.01 39.94 16.70
CA GLN A 65 27.78 38.94 17.74
C GLN A 65 26.98 37.75 17.20
N ASP A 66 27.57 37.07 16.23
CA ASP A 66 26.85 36.11 15.43
C ASP A 66 27.02 34.67 15.91
N VAL A 67 25.99 33.88 15.67
CA VAL A 67 25.96 32.45 15.92
C VAL A 67 25.69 31.70 14.62
N TRP A 68 26.20 30.48 14.56
CA TRP A 68 26.16 29.66 13.36
C TRP A 68 25.25 28.46 13.55
N PHE A 69 24.55 28.14 12.47
CA PHE A 69 23.71 26.96 12.37
C PHE A 69 24.02 26.18 11.09
N ARG A 70 23.77 24.87 11.15
CA ARG A 70 23.88 23.97 10.01
C ARG A 70 22.50 23.42 9.70
N LEU A 71 22.02 23.72 8.51
CA LEU A 71 20.77 23.20 7.96
C LEU A 71 21.11 22.07 6.98
N THR A 72 20.71 20.84 7.27
CA THR A 72 20.75 19.76 6.28
C THR A 72 19.38 19.64 5.64
N ALA A 73 19.32 19.79 4.31
CA ALA A 73 18.08 19.74 3.58
C ALA A 73 17.50 18.32 3.59
N ILE A 74 16.29 18.17 4.12
CA ILE A 74 15.56 16.88 4.15
C ILE A 74 14.70 16.67 2.88
N GLU A 75 14.50 17.72 2.09
CA GLU A 75 13.86 17.69 0.77
C GLU A 75 14.51 18.73 -0.17
N SER A 76 14.32 18.56 -1.48
CA SER A 76 14.72 19.57 -2.47
C SER A 76 13.59 20.58 -2.64
N GLY A 77 13.87 21.88 -2.56
CA GLY A 77 12.83 22.91 -2.55
C GLY A 77 13.36 24.28 -2.15
N VAL A 78 12.49 25.13 -1.59
CA VAL A 78 12.88 26.46 -1.09
C VAL A 78 12.91 26.43 0.44
N ALA A 79 14.08 26.55 1.06
CA ALA A 79 14.16 26.74 2.50
C ALA A 79 13.76 28.18 2.87
N ILE A 80 13.05 28.34 3.99
CA ILE A 80 12.63 29.60 4.59
C ILE A 80 13.26 29.71 5.97
N ILE A 81 14.03 30.75 6.23
CA ILE A 81 14.64 31.01 7.54
C ILE A 81 14.12 32.34 8.05
N SER A 82 13.60 32.37 9.28
CA SER A 82 12.92 33.56 9.84
C SER A 82 13.24 33.76 11.32
N THR A 83 13.56 35.00 11.69
CA THR A 83 13.54 35.50 13.08
C THR A 83 12.33 36.41 13.34
N CYS A 84 11.46 36.58 12.35
CA CYS A 84 10.30 37.46 12.46
C CYS A 84 9.41 37.11 13.66
N ASP A 85 8.97 38.15 14.38
CA ASP A 85 8.10 38.08 15.55
C ASP A 85 8.63 37.25 16.74
N SER A 86 9.86 36.76 16.65
CA SER A 86 10.50 35.88 17.64
C SER A 86 11.70 36.51 18.35
N VAL A 87 12.08 37.71 17.93
CA VAL A 87 13.17 38.52 18.49
C VAL A 87 12.68 39.94 18.77
N ASN A 88 13.41 40.67 19.60
CA ASN A 88 13.11 42.07 19.95
C ASN A 88 14.27 43.02 19.63
N PHE A 89 15.21 42.58 18.79
CA PHE A 89 16.34 43.34 18.30
C PHE A 89 16.49 43.13 16.79
N ASP A 90 17.23 44.03 16.17
CA ASP A 90 17.48 44.05 14.73
C ASP A 90 18.43 42.91 14.35
N THR A 91 17.99 41.98 13.50
CA THR A 91 18.72 40.75 13.17
C THR A 91 19.07 40.69 11.70
N ASP A 92 20.27 40.20 11.39
CA ASP A 92 20.68 39.82 10.04
C ASP A 92 20.78 38.29 9.88
N LEU A 93 20.35 37.78 8.72
CA LEU A 93 20.49 36.38 8.30
C LEU A 93 21.32 36.24 7.02
N ILE A 94 22.22 35.25 7.00
CA ILE A 94 22.99 34.86 5.81
C ILE A 94 23.02 33.33 5.66
N ALA A 95 22.79 32.82 4.44
CA ALA A 95 22.98 31.41 4.10
C ALA A 95 24.22 31.21 3.21
N TYR A 96 24.95 30.12 3.44
CA TYR A 96 26.11 29.68 2.66
C TYR A 96 25.94 28.22 2.18
N ALA A 97 26.35 27.91 0.95
CA ALA A 97 26.24 26.56 0.36
C ALA A 97 27.40 25.60 0.69
N ASP A 98 28.54 26.14 1.12
CA ASP A 98 29.80 25.41 1.26
C ASP A 98 30.24 25.25 2.73
N SER A 99 31.42 24.68 2.95
CA SER A 99 32.04 24.55 4.28
C SER A 99 32.63 25.87 4.81
N CYS A 100 32.94 25.92 6.11
CA CYS A 100 33.59 27.07 6.76
C CYS A 100 34.93 27.50 6.14
N GLY A 101 35.61 26.62 5.39
CA GLY A 101 36.87 26.94 4.71
C GLY A 101 36.68 27.65 3.36
N THR A 102 35.49 27.57 2.76
CA THR A 102 35.18 28.03 1.40
C THR A 102 33.79 28.68 1.34
N LEU A 103 33.42 29.47 2.36
CA LEU A 103 32.09 30.06 2.49
C LEU A 103 31.67 30.84 1.22
N GLN A 104 30.70 30.29 0.50
CA GLN A 104 30.01 30.95 -0.60
C GLN A 104 28.61 31.37 -0.16
N GLN A 105 28.40 32.68 -0.01
CA GLN A 105 27.09 33.24 0.33
C GLN A 105 26.10 33.01 -0.82
N ILE A 106 24.91 32.51 -0.49
CA ILE A 106 23.85 32.17 -1.47
C ILE A 106 22.54 32.91 -1.23
N ALA A 107 22.28 33.37 0.00
CA ALA A 107 21.14 34.22 0.33
C ALA A 107 21.43 35.06 1.57
N CYS A 108 20.72 36.17 1.72
CA CYS A 108 20.79 37.02 2.89
C CYS A 108 19.56 37.94 2.99
N ASN A 109 19.30 38.42 4.20
CA ASN A 109 18.32 39.47 4.50
C ASN A 109 18.70 40.13 5.82
N GLY A 110 18.51 41.44 5.96
CA GLY A 110 18.64 42.18 7.23
C GLY A 110 17.29 42.64 7.76
N ASP A 111 16.47 43.23 6.88
CA ASP A 111 15.14 43.71 7.20
C ASP A 111 14.15 43.06 6.23
N PHE A 112 13.31 42.15 6.72
CA PHE A 112 12.21 41.64 5.91
C PHE A 112 10.99 42.55 6.03
N ASP A 113 10.43 42.97 4.90
CA ASP A 113 9.24 43.83 4.87
C ASP A 113 8.04 43.08 5.47
N GLY A 114 7.45 43.65 6.52
CA GLY A 114 6.38 43.01 7.30
C GLY A 114 6.81 42.41 8.63
N CYS A 115 8.11 42.33 8.94
CA CYS A 115 8.58 41.82 10.22
C CYS A 115 8.78 42.94 11.26
N ALA A 116 8.29 42.72 12.49
CA ALA A 116 8.43 43.69 13.56
C ALA A 116 9.87 43.77 14.08
N GLY A 117 10.30 44.97 14.49
CA GLY A 117 11.60 45.16 15.14
C GLY A 117 12.82 45.00 14.24
N TYR A 118 12.65 45.14 12.92
CA TYR A 118 13.73 44.96 11.93
C TYR A 118 14.31 43.54 12.00
N SER A 119 13.43 42.56 12.13
CA SER A 119 13.81 41.15 12.11
C SER A 119 13.85 40.61 10.68
N SER A 120 14.62 39.55 10.51
CA SER A 120 15.01 39.03 9.21
C SER A 120 14.20 37.81 8.81
N ARG A 121 13.97 37.67 7.49
CA ARG A 121 13.52 36.43 6.85
C ARG A 121 14.16 36.30 5.48
N MET A 122 14.68 35.12 5.17
CA MET A 122 15.28 34.82 3.86
C MET A 122 14.75 33.49 3.30
N THR A 123 14.82 33.36 1.98
CA THR A 123 14.55 32.11 1.28
C THR A 123 15.69 31.74 0.33
N PHE A 124 15.95 30.45 0.15
CA PHE A 124 16.94 29.96 -0.81
C PHE A 124 16.66 28.52 -1.25
N ASN A 125 17.12 28.16 -2.44
CA ASN A 125 16.96 26.81 -2.96
C ASN A 125 17.88 25.84 -2.23
N VAL A 126 17.31 24.69 -1.85
CA VAL A 126 18.02 23.59 -1.23
C VAL A 126 17.88 22.31 -2.07
N THR A 127 18.86 21.43 -1.96
CA THR A 127 18.83 20.09 -2.56
C THR A 127 18.90 19.07 -1.43
N ILE A 128 18.01 18.07 -1.46
CA ILE A 128 17.95 17.00 -0.45
C ILE A 128 19.35 16.41 -0.18
N GLY A 129 19.66 16.20 1.10
CA GLY A 129 20.94 15.69 1.58
C GLY A 129 22.07 16.72 1.63
N GLN A 130 21.94 17.89 0.98
CA GLN A 130 22.98 18.94 1.04
C GLN A 130 22.88 19.74 2.34
N SER A 131 24.04 20.09 2.91
CA SER A 131 24.13 20.95 4.08
C SER A 131 24.42 22.40 3.70
N TYR A 132 23.72 23.32 4.35
CA TYR A 132 23.87 24.76 4.26
C TYR A 132 24.25 25.33 5.63
N LEU A 133 25.03 26.40 5.64
CA LEU A 133 25.36 27.12 6.87
C LEU A 133 24.53 28.39 6.95
N VAL A 134 23.87 28.60 8.09
CA VAL A 134 23.09 29.80 8.38
C VAL A 134 23.80 30.59 9.46
N ARG A 135 24.12 31.85 9.19
CA ARG A 135 24.71 32.79 10.12
C ARG A 135 23.63 33.78 10.56
N LEU A 136 23.49 33.96 11.86
CA LEU A 136 22.54 34.88 12.48
C LEU A 136 23.30 35.81 13.42
N GLY A 137 23.16 37.12 13.23
CA GLY A 137 23.72 38.14 14.14
C GLY A 137 22.85 39.38 14.19
N GLY A 138 23.28 40.40 14.91
CA GLY A 138 22.64 41.71 14.89
C GLY A 138 23.08 42.57 13.72
N TRP A 139 22.22 43.50 13.30
CA TRP A 139 22.54 44.44 12.23
C TRP A 139 23.78 45.30 12.53
N ASN A 140 24.00 45.67 13.80
CA ASN A 140 25.22 46.34 14.25
C ASN A 140 25.70 45.91 15.65
N SER A 141 26.88 46.40 16.02
CA SER A 141 27.42 46.27 17.37
C SER A 141 26.48 46.89 18.42
N GLY A 142 25.81 46.04 19.20
CA GLY A 142 24.89 46.43 20.27
C GLY A 142 23.48 45.88 20.09
N GLU A 143 23.21 45.24 18.95
CA GLU A 143 21.98 44.51 18.67
C GLU A 143 22.26 43.02 18.86
N PHE A 144 21.80 42.49 19.99
CA PHE A 144 21.98 41.10 20.38
C PHE A 144 20.88 40.71 21.36
N GLY A 145 20.69 39.41 21.54
CA GLY A 145 19.76 38.91 22.53
C GLY A 145 19.45 37.43 22.36
N ILE A 146 18.39 37.02 23.04
CA ILE A 146 17.82 35.69 22.93
C ILE A 146 16.61 35.72 21.99
N GLY A 147 16.37 34.61 21.32
CA GLY A 147 15.21 34.46 20.47
C GLY A 147 15.11 33.05 19.91
N THR A 148 14.29 32.91 18.88
CA THR A 148 14.08 31.65 18.18
C THR A 148 14.35 31.87 16.69
N ILE A 149 15.09 30.97 16.06
CA ILE A 149 15.22 30.89 14.60
C ILE A 149 14.21 29.84 14.11
N ASN A 150 13.36 30.22 13.16
CA ASN A 150 12.35 29.36 12.58
C ASN A 150 12.80 28.92 11.18
N VAL A 151 12.77 27.61 10.93
CA VAL A 151 13.11 27.00 9.65
C VAL A 151 11.88 26.31 9.09
N GLY A 152 11.50 26.69 7.87
CA GLY A 152 10.46 26.03 7.09
C GLY A 152 11.01 25.58 5.73
N TYR A 153 10.30 24.65 5.10
CA TYR A 153 10.45 24.41 3.67
C TYR A 153 9.18 24.87 2.97
N GLY A 154 9.35 25.69 1.95
CA GLY A 154 8.37 25.84 0.90
C GLY A 154 8.52 24.63 -0.02
N SER A 155 7.68 23.62 0.19
CA SER A 155 7.22 22.81 -0.93
C SER A 155 6.62 23.76 -1.95
N SER A 156 6.76 23.46 -3.23
CA SER A 156 6.02 24.12 -4.30
C SER A 156 4.57 24.45 -3.88
N GLY A 157 4.30 25.70 -3.51
CA GLY A 157 2.97 26.28 -3.35
C GLY A 157 2.21 26.03 -2.05
N SER A 158 2.38 26.94 -1.09
CA SER A 158 1.33 27.24 -0.10
C SER A 158 0.60 28.53 -0.47
N GLY A 159 -0.72 28.60 -0.31
CA GLY A 159 -1.58 29.70 -0.77
C GLY A 159 -2.92 29.70 -0.04
N ALA A 160 -3.81 30.62 -0.38
CA ALA A 160 -5.16 30.68 0.15
C ALA A 160 -6.03 29.54 -0.40
N CYS A 161 -6.89 29.00 0.45
CA CYS A 161 -7.86 27.96 0.13
C CYS A 161 -9.27 28.46 0.44
N CYS A 162 -10.17 28.39 -0.53
CA CYS A 162 -11.57 28.76 -0.36
C CYS A 162 -12.43 27.51 -0.09
N PHE A 163 -13.07 27.44 1.07
CA PHE A 163 -13.96 26.36 1.46
C PHE A 163 -15.30 26.93 1.95
N GLY A 164 -16.39 26.63 1.24
CA GLY A 164 -17.75 27.06 1.62
C GLY A 164 -17.89 28.58 1.85
N GLY A 165 -17.27 29.40 1.00
CA GLY A 165 -17.24 30.86 1.12
C GLY A 165 -16.33 31.43 2.21
N THR A 166 -15.56 30.57 2.91
CA THR A 166 -14.56 30.97 3.90
C THR A 166 -13.16 30.82 3.31
N CYS A 167 -12.35 31.87 3.39
CA CYS A 167 -10.95 31.85 2.93
C CYS A 167 -9.99 31.50 4.08
N LEU A 168 -9.07 30.56 3.85
CA LEU A 168 -8.03 30.15 4.79
C LEU A 168 -6.63 30.22 4.15
N ASP A 169 -5.69 30.91 4.81
CA ASP A 169 -4.30 31.07 4.34
C ASP A 169 -3.42 29.84 4.66
N GLY A 170 -2.38 29.64 3.85
CA GLY A 170 -1.28 28.72 4.19
C GLY A 170 -1.56 27.25 3.89
N TYR A 171 -2.54 26.95 3.03
CA TYR A 171 -2.87 25.60 2.60
C TYR A 171 -1.97 25.19 1.43
N SER A 172 -1.65 23.91 1.32
CA SER A 172 -1.06 23.36 0.08
C SER A 172 -2.15 23.04 -0.94
N LEU A 173 -1.80 22.90 -2.23
CA LEU A 173 -2.74 22.45 -3.27
C LEU A 173 -3.46 21.15 -2.87
N ASN A 174 -2.71 20.17 -2.36
CA ASN A 174 -3.26 18.87 -1.97
C ASN A 174 -4.11 18.94 -0.70
N GLN A 175 -3.70 19.76 0.28
CA GLN A 175 -4.47 19.93 1.51
C GLN A 175 -5.77 20.68 1.26
N CYS A 176 -5.75 21.69 0.40
CA CYS A 176 -6.96 22.41 0.00
C CYS A 176 -7.95 21.48 -0.73
N ALA A 177 -7.45 20.64 -1.64
CA ALA A 177 -8.28 19.67 -2.36
C ALA A 177 -8.85 18.56 -1.45
N GLN A 178 -8.07 18.07 -0.48
CA GLN A 178 -8.52 17.06 0.48
C GLN A 178 -9.63 17.57 1.41
N ASP A 179 -9.53 18.84 1.81
CA ASP A 179 -10.55 19.49 2.63
C ASP A 179 -11.75 19.99 1.79
N GLY A 180 -11.79 19.71 0.48
CA GLY A 180 -12.89 20.05 -0.42
C GLY A 180 -12.95 21.54 -0.80
N GLY A 181 -11.84 22.27 -0.68
CA GLY A 181 -11.72 23.67 -1.04
C GLY A 181 -10.98 23.93 -2.36
N GLU A 182 -11.17 25.12 -2.92
CA GLU A 182 -10.47 25.56 -4.14
C GLU A 182 -9.21 26.37 -3.82
N TYR A 183 -8.10 25.91 -4.39
CA TYR A 183 -6.77 26.47 -4.17
C TYR A 183 -6.52 27.70 -5.06
N GLN A 184 -6.27 28.85 -4.43
CA GLN A 184 -6.16 30.15 -5.11
C GLN A 184 -4.76 30.41 -5.70
N GLY A 185 -3.90 29.38 -5.74
CA GLY A 185 -2.55 29.46 -6.26
C GLY A 185 -1.50 29.87 -5.22
N ASN A 186 -0.24 29.68 -5.56
CA ASN A 186 0.87 29.85 -4.63
C ASN A 186 1.04 31.30 -4.19
N ASP A 187 1.34 31.51 -2.91
CA ASP A 187 1.53 32.83 -2.27
C ASP A 187 0.29 33.74 -2.28
N SER A 188 -0.88 33.23 -2.65
CA SER A 188 -2.16 33.93 -2.50
C SER A 188 -2.53 34.08 -1.01
N THR A 189 -3.23 35.17 -0.67
CA THR A 189 -3.68 35.44 0.70
C THR A 189 -5.13 35.90 0.74
N CYS A 190 -5.84 35.57 1.82
CA CYS A 190 -7.24 35.94 2.09
C CYS A 190 -7.48 37.45 2.31
N SER A 191 -6.42 38.24 2.20
CA SER A 191 -6.46 39.71 2.20
C SER A 191 -6.51 40.31 0.80
N ALA A 192 -6.16 39.55 -0.24
CA ALA A 192 -6.20 39.95 -1.64
C ALA A 192 -7.46 39.44 -2.37
N ASP A 193 -7.94 38.24 -1.99
CA ASP A 193 -9.14 37.61 -2.57
C ASP A 193 -10.21 37.38 -1.50
N THR A 194 -11.43 37.81 -1.81
CA THR A 194 -12.64 37.34 -1.14
C THR A 194 -13.13 36.12 -1.91
N CYS A 195 -13.49 35.03 -1.22
CA CYS A 195 -14.13 33.84 -1.81
C CYS A 195 -15.55 34.16 -2.32
N ASP A 196 -15.68 35.23 -3.10
CA ASP A 196 -16.88 35.54 -3.85
C ASP A 196 -16.78 34.72 -5.14
N GLU A 197 -17.50 33.60 -5.15
CA GLU A 197 -17.66 32.72 -6.31
C GLU A 197 -17.96 33.56 -7.57
N PRO A 198 -17.27 33.34 -8.69
CA PRO A 198 -17.59 34.04 -9.92
C PRO A 198 -19.02 33.67 -10.36
N VAL A 199 -19.77 34.69 -10.77
CA VAL A 199 -21.19 34.55 -11.14
C VAL A 199 -21.42 34.92 -12.60
N GLY A 200 -22.43 34.31 -13.20
CA GLY A 200 -22.74 34.39 -14.63
C GLY A 200 -24.20 34.07 -14.92
N ALA A 201 -24.54 33.93 -16.19
CA ALA A 201 -25.88 33.56 -16.64
C ALA A 201 -26.06 32.04 -16.63
N CYS A 202 -27.27 31.60 -16.28
CA CYS A 202 -27.64 30.20 -16.23
C CYS A 202 -28.86 29.96 -17.12
N CYS A 203 -28.70 29.11 -18.14
CA CYS A 203 -29.74 28.77 -19.09
C CYS A 203 -30.57 27.57 -18.62
N PHE A 204 -31.89 27.75 -18.54
CA PHE A 204 -32.87 26.70 -18.32
C PHE A 204 -33.69 26.49 -19.60
N VAL A 205 -34.49 25.41 -19.65
CA VAL A 205 -35.28 24.98 -20.83
C VAL A 205 -36.12 26.12 -21.47
N ASP A 206 -36.65 27.05 -20.66
CA ASP A 206 -37.53 28.13 -21.13
C ASP A 206 -37.16 29.55 -20.67
N TRP A 207 -36.11 29.73 -19.86
CA TRP A 207 -35.72 31.04 -19.31
C TRP A 207 -34.26 31.04 -18.82
N CYS A 208 -33.74 32.20 -18.43
CA CYS A 208 -32.35 32.37 -18.03
C CYS A 208 -32.27 33.25 -16.76
N ASP A 209 -31.35 32.93 -15.85
CA ASP A 209 -31.10 33.68 -14.62
C ASP A 209 -29.68 34.26 -14.55
N ASP A 210 -29.53 35.49 -14.05
CA ASP A 210 -28.27 36.25 -14.03
C ASP A 210 -27.63 36.24 -12.64
N GLY A 211 -26.29 36.22 -12.59
CA GLY A 211 -25.55 36.46 -11.35
C GLY A 211 -25.67 35.31 -10.34
N ILE A 212 -25.84 34.10 -10.86
CA ILE A 212 -25.83 32.85 -10.11
C ILE A 212 -24.45 32.20 -10.22
N THR A 213 -24.03 31.49 -9.17
CA THR A 213 -22.75 30.74 -9.19
C THR A 213 -22.87 29.53 -10.11
N GLU A 214 -21.75 28.99 -10.58
CA GLU A 214 -21.76 27.77 -11.41
C GLU A 214 -22.41 26.60 -10.67
N SER A 215 -22.06 26.39 -9.40
CA SER A 215 -22.66 25.35 -8.55
C SER A 215 -24.16 25.54 -8.39
N ASP A 216 -24.62 26.76 -8.04
CA ASP A 216 -26.06 27.02 -7.87
C ASP A 216 -26.82 26.88 -9.20
N CYS A 217 -26.18 27.16 -10.33
CA CYS A 217 -26.76 26.97 -11.65
C CYS A 217 -27.00 25.48 -11.93
N TYR A 218 -26.01 24.63 -11.66
CA TYR A 218 -26.13 23.18 -11.82
C TYR A 218 -27.08 22.55 -10.79
N ASP A 219 -27.05 23.00 -9.54
CA ASP A 219 -27.97 22.53 -8.47
C ASP A 219 -29.44 22.84 -8.77
N ASN A 220 -29.69 23.88 -9.57
CA ASN A 220 -31.03 24.22 -10.06
C ASN A 220 -31.32 23.68 -11.48
N PHE A 221 -30.48 22.77 -12.00
CA PHE A 221 -30.64 22.09 -13.29
C PHE A 221 -30.59 23.02 -14.52
N GLY A 222 -29.75 24.06 -14.47
CA GLY A 222 -29.46 24.94 -15.59
C GLY A 222 -28.02 24.82 -16.08
N LYS A 223 -27.74 25.30 -17.29
CA LYS A 223 -26.39 25.31 -17.88
C LYS A 223 -25.74 26.67 -17.71
N TYR A 224 -24.64 26.71 -16.98
CA TYR A 224 -23.87 27.92 -16.73
C TYR A 224 -23.17 28.39 -18.01
N GLN A 225 -23.22 29.69 -18.26
CA GLN A 225 -22.77 30.29 -19.52
C GLN A 225 -21.39 30.94 -19.41
N GLY A 226 -20.70 30.65 -18.30
CA GLY A 226 -19.37 31.16 -17.97
C GLY A 226 -19.40 32.46 -17.18
N ASP A 227 -18.28 32.76 -16.54
CA ASP A 227 -18.18 33.87 -15.59
C ASP A 227 -18.39 35.25 -16.24
N GLY A 228 -19.19 36.08 -15.57
CA GLY A 228 -19.53 37.43 -16.03
C GLY A 228 -20.46 37.47 -17.25
N SER A 229 -21.00 36.33 -17.69
CA SER A 229 -22.04 36.27 -18.72
C SER A 229 -23.39 36.79 -18.18
N ASP A 230 -24.23 37.30 -19.08
CA ASP A 230 -25.59 37.72 -18.74
C ASP A 230 -26.61 37.17 -19.75
N CYS A 231 -27.84 36.96 -19.30
CA CYS A 231 -28.96 36.45 -20.08
C CYS A 231 -29.39 37.41 -21.22
N SER A 232 -28.79 38.60 -21.29
CA SER A 232 -28.99 39.54 -22.39
C SER A 232 -28.03 39.29 -23.57
N SER A 233 -26.94 38.57 -23.32
CA SER A 233 -25.88 38.24 -24.28
C SER A 233 -25.85 36.77 -24.68
N VAL A 234 -26.57 35.90 -23.98
CA VAL A 234 -26.67 34.45 -24.25
C VAL A 234 -28.03 34.08 -24.85
N THR A 235 -28.04 33.16 -25.83
CA THR A 235 -29.25 32.51 -26.38
C THR A 235 -29.34 31.05 -25.95
N CYS A 236 -30.28 30.73 -25.05
CA CYS A 236 -30.60 29.34 -24.65
C CYS A 236 -31.53 28.71 -25.71
N ASP A 237 -31.14 27.59 -26.34
CA ASP A 237 -31.92 26.90 -27.38
C ASP A 237 -32.43 25.52 -26.87
N PRO A 238 -33.70 25.11 -27.08
CA PRO A 238 -34.32 23.98 -26.37
C PRO A 238 -34.03 22.55 -26.90
N GLY A 239 -32.94 22.31 -27.63
CA GLY A 239 -32.85 21.13 -28.52
C GLY A 239 -31.94 19.95 -28.14
N ASP A 240 -31.10 20.04 -27.10
CA ASP A 240 -29.91 19.15 -27.01
C ASP A 240 -29.84 18.23 -25.78
N TYR A 241 -30.92 18.09 -24.99
CA TYR A 241 -30.86 17.41 -23.68
C TYR A 241 -31.96 16.36 -23.50
N GLY A 242 -31.62 15.24 -22.87
CA GLY A 242 -32.50 14.09 -22.62
C GLY A 242 -31.99 13.21 -21.47
N ALA A 243 -32.58 12.02 -21.28
CA ALA A 243 -32.17 11.06 -20.23
C ALA A 243 -31.01 10.17 -20.70
N CYS A 244 -30.09 9.83 -19.80
CA CYS A 244 -28.92 8.98 -20.06
C CYS A 244 -28.88 7.82 -19.06
N CYS A 245 -28.89 6.57 -19.54
CA CYS A 245 -28.78 5.38 -18.69
C CYS A 245 -27.32 4.88 -18.67
N ILE A 246 -26.66 4.91 -17.50
CA ILE A 246 -25.31 4.37 -17.29
C ILE A 246 -25.40 3.35 -16.15
N ALA A 247 -25.00 2.09 -16.41
CA ALA A 247 -24.93 1.03 -15.40
C ALA A 247 -26.17 0.96 -14.47
N PHE A 248 -27.36 0.97 -15.07
CA PHE A 248 -28.69 0.88 -14.41
C PHE A 248 -29.16 2.14 -13.66
N GLU A 249 -28.38 3.22 -13.66
CA GLU A 249 -28.80 4.53 -13.14
C GLU A 249 -29.17 5.47 -14.27
N CYS A 250 -30.29 6.18 -14.09
CA CYS A 250 -30.79 7.17 -15.04
C CYS A 250 -30.34 8.58 -14.64
N TYR A 251 -29.75 9.31 -15.60
CA TYR A 251 -29.26 10.68 -15.44
C TYR A 251 -29.99 11.62 -16.40
N ASP A 252 -30.77 12.55 -15.87
CA ASP A 252 -31.52 13.55 -16.66
C ASP A 252 -30.64 14.71 -17.13
N GLY A 253 -31.01 15.34 -18.25
CA GLY A 253 -30.41 16.59 -18.71
C GLY A 253 -28.99 16.45 -19.26
N THR A 254 -28.61 15.24 -19.70
CA THR A 254 -27.30 14.97 -20.30
C THR A 254 -27.36 15.23 -21.81
N SER A 255 -26.23 15.58 -22.44
CA SER A 255 -26.15 15.63 -23.91
C SER A 255 -25.89 14.24 -24.51
N GLU A 256 -26.25 14.02 -25.77
CA GLU A 256 -26.00 12.74 -26.46
C GLU A 256 -24.49 12.37 -26.47
N GLU A 257 -23.61 13.36 -26.60
CA GLU A 257 -22.15 13.18 -26.66
C GLU A 257 -21.58 12.80 -25.29
N ASP A 258 -22.03 13.46 -24.22
CA ASP A 258 -21.57 13.18 -22.85
C ASP A 258 -22.09 11.82 -22.35
N CYS A 259 -23.33 11.47 -22.73
CA CYS A 259 -23.91 10.17 -22.42
C CYS A 259 -23.12 9.04 -23.09
N SER A 260 -22.83 9.19 -24.37
CA SER A 260 -22.06 8.21 -25.15
C SER A 260 -20.62 8.08 -24.67
N SER A 261 -20.00 9.19 -24.24
CA SER A 261 -18.63 9.21 -23.72
C SER A 261 -18.50 8.54 -22.35
N SER A 262 -19.59 8.52 -21.59
CA SER A 262 -19.68 7.84 -20.29
C SER A 262 -20.14 6.38 -20.40
N GLY A 263 -20.28 5.87 -21.63
CA GLY A 263 -20.74 4.50 -21.89
C GLY A 263 -22.23 4.27 -21.65
N GLY A 264 -23.03 5.35 -21.60
CA GLY A 264 -24.47 5.31 -21.38
C GLY A 264 -25.30 5.37 -22.66
N ALA A 265 -26.57 4.96 -22.56
CA ALA A 265 -27.55 5.04 -23.64
C ALA A 265 -28.43 6.30 -23.50
N PHE A 266 -28.48 7.12 -24.55
CA PHE A 266 -29.17 8.41 -24.56
C PHE A 266 -30.60 8.34 -25.13
N TYR A 267 -31.54 8.99 -24.45
CA TYR A 267 -32.96 9.08 -24.82
C TYR A 267 -33.39 10.54 -24.95
N LEU A 268 -33.52 11.00 -26.19
CA LEU A 268 -33.88 12.38 -26.54
C LEU A 268 -35.31 12.72 -26.10
N ASP A 269 -35.47 13.89 -25.46
CA ASP A 269 -36.75 14.41 -24.91
C ASP A 269 -37.42 13.55 -23.81
N ASP A 270 -36.73 12.53 -23.30
CA ASP A 270 -37.21 11.69 -22.20
C ASP A 270 -36.67 12.15 -20.84
N THR A 271 -37.31 11.71 -19.75
CA THR A 271 -36.82 11.95 -18.38
C THR A 271 -36.82 10.70 -17.53
N CYS A 272 -35.95 10.64 -16.53
CA CYS A 272 -35.83 9.58 -15.52
C CYS A 272 -37.06 9.44 -14.60
N GLN A 273 -38.14 10.17 -14.90
CA GLN A 273 -39.39 10.13 -14.16
C GLN A 273 -40.27 8.90 -14.50
N PHE A 274 -39.99 8.21 -15.61
CA PHE A 274 -40.57 6.91 -15.96
C PHE A 274 -39.43 5.91 -16.13
N ASP A 275 -39.46 4.75 -15.47
CA ASP A 275 -38.41 3.69 -15.47
C ASP A 275 -37.89 3.40 -16.88
N THR A 276 -36.88 4.16 -17.31
CA THR A 276 -36.27 4.13 -18.64
C THR A 276 -35.04 3.22 -18.66
N CYS A 277 -34.57 2.77 -17.49
CA CYS A 277 -33.43 1.88 -17.34
C CYS A 277 -33.80 0.48 -16.79
N ASP A 278 -35.08 0.09 -16.80
CA ASP A 278 -35.51 -1.28 -16.49
C ASP A 278 -35.08 -2.26 -17.60
N ASN A 279 -34.69 -3.49 -17.23
CA ASN A 279 -34.16 -4.58 -18.08
C ASN A 279 -35.09 -4.96 -19.25
N VAL A 280 -35.21 -4.11 -20.26
CA VAL A 280 -35.84 -4.40 -21.55
C VAL A 280 -34.76 -4.88 -22.52
N GLY A 281 -35.03 -6.02 -23.13
CA GLY A 281 -34.13 -6.66 -24.08
C GLY A 281 -34.90 -7.58 -25.01
N THR A 282 -34.18 -8.35 -25.81
CA THR A 282 -34.77 -9.26 -26.76
C THR A 282 -34.96 -10.63 -26.11
N CYS A 283 -36.19 -11.12 -26.10
CA CYS A 283 -36.50 -12.45 -25.59
C CYS A 283 -36.64 -13.46 -26.74
N CYS A 284 -35.86 -14.53 -26.68
CA CYS A 284 -35.92 -15.64 -27.62
C CYS A 284 -36.65 -16.83 -26.99
N VAL A 285 -37.87 -17.11 -27.44
CA VAL A 285 -38.60 -18.31 -27.01
C VAL A 285 -38.63 -19.28 -28.19
N GLU A 286 -37.84 -20.35 -28.10
CA GLU A 286 -37.67 -21.32 -29.19
C GLU A 286 -37.08 -20.65 -30.45
N TYR A 287 -37.89 -20.34 -31.47
CA TYR A 287 -37.48 -19.63 -32.70
C TYR A 287 -38.12 -18.23 -32.84
N ASP A 288 -39.03 -17.86 -31.93
CA ASP A 288 -39.73 -16.58 -31.97
C ASP A 288 -38.97 -15.52 -31.17
N CYS A 289 -38.81 -14.34 -31.77
CA CYS A 289 -38.07 -13.21 -31.22
C CYS A 289 -39.05 -12.10 -30.79
N TYR A 290 -38.94 -11.66 -29.53
CA TYR A 290 -39.78 -10.60 -28.95
C TYR A 290 -38.92 -9.44 -28.44
N GLU A 291 -38.92 -8.31 -29.16
CA GLU A 291 -38.23 -7.08 -28.76
C GLU A 291 -38.92 -6.41 -27.56
N GLN A 292 -38.16 -5.66 -26.76
CA GLN A 292 -38.65 -4.88 -25.61
C GLN A 292 -39.35 -5.72 -24.53
N SER A 293 -38.88 -6.95 -24.34
CA SER A 293 -39.40 -7.86 -23.31
C SER A 293 -38.70 -7.60 -21.99
N LEU A 294 -39.43 -7.73 -20.87
CA LEU A 294 -38.81 -7.75 -19.54
C LEU A 294 -38.15 -9.10 -19.29
N GLU A 295 -36.95 -9.10 -18.72
CA GLU A 295 -36.17 -10.31 -18.41
C GLU A 295 -36.99 -11.39 -17.68
N ASN A 296 -37.74 -10.98 -16.65
CA ASN A 296 -38.52 -11.91 -15.84
C ASN A 296 -39.71 -12.50 -16.61
N ASP A 297 -40.28 -11.76 -17.56
CA ASP A 297 -41.32 -12.25 -18.45
C ASP A 297 -40.73 -13.24 -19.47
N CYS A 298 -39.49 -13.02 -19.92
CA CYS A 298 -38.79 -13.92 -20.84
C CYS A 298 -38.55 -15.30 -20.22
N TYR A 299 -38.00 -15.35 -19.00
CA TYR A 299 -37.78 -16.62 -18.31
C TYR A 299 -39.10 -17.32 -17.94
N THR A 300 -40.17 -16.56 -17.68
CA THR A 300 -41.50 -17.14 -17.43
C THR A 300 -42.09 -17.82 -18.67
N LEU A 301 -41.73 -17.33 -19.86
CA LEU A 301 -42.06 -17.95 -21.15
C LEU A 301 -41.12 -19.11 -21.53
N GLY A 302 -40.06 -19.34 -20.76
CA GLY A 302 -39.04 -20.35 -21.03
C GLY A 302 -38.08 -19.95 -22.17
N GLY A 303 -37.91 -18.64 -22.39
CA GLY A 303 -36.99 -18.10 -23.38
C GLY A 303 -35.65 -17.67 -22.79
N ASP A 304 -34.67 -17.53 -23.69
CA ASP A 304 -33.34 -17.00 -23.38
C ASP A 304 -33.35 -15.47 -23.63
N PHE A 305 -32.92 -14.72 -22.61
CA PHE A 305 -32.97 -13.27 -22.61
C PHE A 305 -31.62 -12.65 -23.04
N TYR A 306 -31.67 -11.72 -23.98
CA TYR A 306 -30.50 -11.00 -24.50
C TYR A 306 -30.61 -9.50 -24.19
N PHE A 307 -29.59 -8.95 -23.54
CA PHE A 307 -29.59 -7.58 -23.04
C PHE A 307 -29.35 -6.55 -24.17
N GLY A 308 -30.09 -5.43 -24.18
CA GLY A 308 -29.96 -4.32 -25.14
C GLY A 308 -30.88 -4.40 -26.37
N ASP A 309 -30.90 -3.32 -27.18
CA ASP A 309 -31.72 -3.14 -28.39
C ASP A 309 -31.24 -4.00 -29.59
N THR A 310 -31.02 -5.29 -29.37
CA THR A 310 -30.61 -6.18 -30.46
C THR A 310 -31.83 -6.50 -31.32
N PRO A 311 -31.97 -5.93 -32.54
CA PRO A 311 -33.21 -6.01 -33.28
C PRO A 311 -33.47 -7.44 -33.75
N CYS A 312 -34.73 -7.84 -33.84
CA CYS A 312 -35.20 -9.08 -34.50
C CYS A 312 -35.08 -8.97 -36.03
N ASP A 313 -34.00 -8.35 -36.50
CA ASP A 313 -33.59 -8.16 -37.89
C ASP A 313 -32.79 -9.38 -38.34
N GLY A 314 -33.53 -10.45 -38.63
CA GLY A 314 -33.26 -11.39 -39.71
C GLY A 314 -31.98 -12.25 -39.71
N THR A 315 -31.00 -12.01 -38.83
CA THR A 315 -29.76 -12.80 -38.80
C THR A 315 -29.23 -12.97 -37.37
N SER A 316 -29.54 -14.14 -36.79
CA SER A 316 -28.73 -14.87 -35.79
C SER A 316 -28.83 -14.57 -34.27
N LEU A 317 -29.92 -14.02 -33.72
CA LEU A 317 -30.07 -13.97 -32.24
C LEU A 317 -30.84 -15.15 -31.64
N CYS A 318 -32.04 -15.45 -32.13
CA CYS A 318 -32.85 -16.59 -31.71
C CYS A 318 -32.65 -17.72 -32.72
N GLY A 319 -31.61 -18.53 -32.52
CA GLY A 319 -31.03 -19.43 -33.53
C GLY A 319 -32.04 -20.13 -34.44
N GLU A 320 -32.05 -19.76 -35.73
CA GLU A 320 -32.36 -20.74 -36.77
C GLU A 320 -31.24 -21.80 -36.73
N PRO A 321 -31.52 -23.09 -37.01
CA PRO A 321 -30.47 -24.09 -37.06
C PRO A 321 -29.41 -23.63 -38.07
N ALA A 322 -28.15 -23.56 -37.64
CA ALA A 322 -27.07 -23.11 -38.50
C ALA A 322 -27.01 -24.01 -39.74
N SER A 323 -27.44 -23.46 -40.88
CA SER A 323 -27.23 -24.07 -42.18
C SER A 323 -25.85 -23.65 -42.66
N GLY A 324 -25.03 -24.62 -43.04
CA GLY A 324 -23.70 -24.39 -43.60
C GLY A 324 -23.34 -25.46 -44.60
N ALA A 325 -22.19 -25.26 -45.25
CA ALA A 325 -21.68 -26.19 -46.24
C ALA A 325 -21.32 -27.54 -45.60
N CYS A 326 -21.94 -28.60 -46.09
CA CYS A 326 -21.59 -29.96 -45.72
C CYS A 326 -20.79 -30.63 -46.86
N CYS A 327 -19.50 -30.88 -46.63
CA CYS A 327 -18.60 -31.46 -47.61
C CYS A 327 -18.49 -32.99 -47.41
N TYR A 328 -18.83 -33.78 -48.43
CA TYR A 328 -18.60 -35.25 -48.42
C TYR A 328 -17.28 -35.64 -49.08
N GLY A 329 -16.62 -34.67 -49.67
CA GLY A 329 -15.39 -34.80 -50.42
C GLY A 329 -15.24 -33.71 -51.48
N PRO A 330 -14.19 -33.83 -52.30
CA PRO A 330 -13.93 -33.00 -53.49
C PRO A 330 -15.08 -32.39 -54.29
N GLY A 331 -15.39 -31.12 -54.07
CA GLY A 331 -16.41 -30.38 -54.84
C GLY A 331 -17.85 -30.89 -54.66
N ASP A 332 -18.07 -31.88 -53.79
CA ASP A 332 -19.39 -32.40 -53.45
C ASP A 332 -19.84 -31.73 -52.14
N CYS A 333 -20.65 -30.69 -52.31
CA CYS A 333 -21.21 -29.89 -51.24
C CYS A 333 -22.72 -29.77 -51.37
N PHE A 334 -23.42 -29.78 -50.24
CA PHE A 334 -24.76 -29.21 -50.15
C PHE A 334 -24.95 -28.49 -48.81
N GLU A 335 -25.85 -27.51 -48.80
CA GLU A 335 -26.23 -26.78 -47.58
C GLU A 335 -27.06 -27.70 -46.68
N ALA A 336 -26.58 -27.96 -45.47
CA ALA A 336 -27.20 -28.87 -44.51
C ALA A 336 -27.15 -28.29 -43.10
N GLU A 337 -27.90 -28.88 -42.17
CA GLU A 337 -27.68 -28.67 -40.74
C GLU A 337 -26.59 -29.61 -40.23
N GLU A 338 -25.84 -29.20 -39.19
CA GLU A 338 -24.68 -29.93 -38.65
C GLU A 338 -24.97 -31.43 -38.37
N ASN A 339 -26.11 -31.72 -37.75
CA ASN A 339 -26.50 -33.09 -37.41
C ASN A 339 -26.85 -33.94 -38.66
N GLU A 340 -27.39 -33.32 -39.70
CA GLU A 340 -27.63 -33.99 -40.99
C GLU A 340 -26.30 -34.22 -41.73
N CYS A 341 -25.36 -33.30 -41.61
CA CYS A 341 -24.03 -33.41 -42.20
C CYS A 341 -23.23 -34.59 -41.63
N TYR A 342 -23.06 -34.63 -40.30
CA TYR A 342 -22.35 -35.73 -39.65
C TYR A 342 -23.11 -37.06 -39.74
N GLY A 343 -24.45 -37.02 -39.73
CA GLY A 343 -25.29 -38.22 -39.83
C GLY A 343 -25.13 -38.96 -41.16
N ASN A 344 -24.75 -38.23 -42.21
CA ASN A 344 -24.47 -38.77 -43.53
C ASN A 344 -22.95 -38.97 -43.78
N GLY A 345 -22.09 -38.48 -42.88
CA GLY A 345 -20.63 -38.68 -42.91
C GLY A 345 -19.84 -37.59 -43.64
N GLY A 346 -20.37 -36.37 -43.73
CA GLY A 346 -19.65 -35.20 -44.24
C GLY A 346 -19.04 -34.33 -43.14
N ASP A 347 -18.11 -33.46 -43.52
CA ASP A 347 -17.48 -32.45 -42.66
C ASP A 347 -18.23 -31.12 -42.79
N PHE A 348 -18.68 -30.57 -41.66
CA PHE A 348 -19.56 -29.40 -41.61
C PHE A 348 -18.78 -28.09 -41.42
N TYR A 349 -19.08 -27.09 -42.24
CA TYR A 349 -18.50 -25.75 -42.16
C TYR A 349 -19.63 -24.74 -41.90
N GLN A 350 -19.72 -24.32 -40.64
CA GLN A 350 -20.78 -23.43 -40.15
C GLN A 350 -20.70 -22.05 -40.83
N ASP A 351 -21.85 -21.54 -41.26
CA ASP A 351 -22.04 -20.21 -41.87
C ASP A 351 -21.25 -19.94 -43.18
N GLU A 352 -20.66 -20.99 -43.77
CA GLU A 352 -19.99 -20.96 -45.07
C GLU A 352 -20.88 -21.58 -46.15
N SER A 353 -20.87 -21.01 -47.36
CA SER A 353 -21.65 -21.54 -48.48
C SER A 353 -20.87 -22.60 -49.27
N CYS A 354 -21.57 -23.50 -49.94
CA CYS A 354 -20.96 -24.49 -50.82
C CYS A 354 -20.10 -23.92 -51.96
N GLU A 355 -20.29 -22.64 -52.31
CA GLU A 355 -19.48 -21.96 -53.33
C GLU A 355 -18.10 -21.54 -52.80
N THR A 356 -17.94 -21.42 -51.48
CA THR A 356 -16.71 -20.96 -50.82
C THR A 356 -16.03 -22.03 -49.96
N ALA A 357 -16.78 -22.94 -49.35
CA ALA A 357 -16.26 -23.81 -48.29
C ALA A 357 -15.63 -25.12 -48.78
N CYS A 358 -16.20 -25.79 -49.80
CA CYS A 358 -15.74 -27.12 -50.21
C CYS A 358 -14.75 -27.04 -51.39
N PRO A 359 -13.49 -27.51 -51.24
CA PRO A 359 -12.51 -27.45 -52.31
C PRO A 359 -12.89 -28.39 -53.48
N SER A 360 -12.96 -27.87 -54.71
CA SER A 360 -12.94 -28.70 -55.93
C SER A 360 -11.51 -29.09 -56.25
N TYR A 361 -11.21 -30.37 -56.43
CA TYR A 361 -9.82 -30.80 -56.55
C TYR A 361 -9.34 -30.76 -58.01
N TYR A 362 -8.39 -29.86 -58.25
CA TYR A 362 -7.50 -29.87 -59.40
C TYR A 362 -6.20 -30.55 -58.97
N GLY A 363 -5.57 -31.29 -59.88
CA GLY A 363 -4.28 -31.95 -59.62
C GLY A 363 -3.36 -31.92 -60.84
N ALA A 364 -2.08 -32.15 -60.61
CA ALA A 364 -1.07 -32.18 -61.65
C ALA A 364 -1.24 -33.41 -62.56
N CYS A 365 -1.42 -33.19 -63.84
CA CYS A 365 -1.40 -34.23 -64.85
C CYS A 365 -0.05 -34.26 -65.58
N CYS A 366 0.80 -35.23 -65.26
CA CYS A 366 2.12 -35.35 -65.88
C CYS A 366 2.06 -36.17 -67.17
N TYR A 367 2.45 -35.58 -68.29
CA TYR A 367 2.57 -36.28 -69.57
C TYR A 367 4.01 -36.79 -69.80
N PHE A 368 4.15 -37.83 -70.62
CA PHE A 368 5.43 -38.54 -70.82
C PHE A 368 6.56 -37.71 -71.45
N ASP A 369 6.25 -36.56 -72.03
CA ASP A 369 7.20 -35.62 -72.62
C ASP A 369 7.63 -34.49 -71.67
N GLY A 370 7.21 -34.56 -70.40
CA GLY A 370 7.57 -33.60 -69.36
C GLY A 370 6.65 -32.37 -69.31
N TYR A 371 5.64 -32.29 -70.17
CA TYR A 371 4.59 -31.28 -70.03
C TYR A 371 3.67 -31.66 -68.86
N CYS A 372 3.27 -30.65 -68.07
CA CYS A 372 2.26 -30.82 -67.05
C CYS A 372 1.14 -29.81 -67.23
N ASP A 373 -0.09 -30.26 -66.98
CA ASP A 373 -1.29 -29.43 -66.99
C ASP A 373 -2.11 -29.68 -65.71
N GLN A 374 -2.76 -28.64 -65.20
CA GLN A 374 -3.54 -28.68 -63.96
C GLN A 374 -5.01 -28.86 -64.33
N VAL A 375 -5.48 -30.11 -64.28
CA VAL A 375 -6.77 -30.52 -64.86
C VAL A 375 -7.48 -31.50 -63.94
N GLU A 376 -8.70 -31.88 -64.28
CA GLU A 376 -9.43 -32.93 -63.55
C GLU A 376 -8.88 -34.33 -63.91
N GLU A 377 -8.99 -35.29 -62.98
CA GLU A 377 -8.42 -36.63 -63.11
C GLU A 377 -8.84 -37.33 -64.42
N GLN A 378 -10.11 -37.19 -64.80
CA GLN A 378 -10.64 -37.85 -65.99
C GLN A 378 -10.07 -37.27 -67.29
N GLU A 379 -9.86 -35.96 -67.36
CA GLU A 379 -9.21 -35.32 -68.51
C GLU A 379 -7.73 -35.72 -68.60
N CYS A 380 -7.07 -35.90 -67.45
CA CYS A 380 -5.68 -36.36 -67.41
C CYS A 380 -5.49 -37.75 -68.01
N TYR A 381 -6.33 -38.72 -67.62
CA TYR A 381 -6.24 -40.08 -68.15
C TYR A 381 -6.64 -40.17 -69.63
N ASP A 382 -7.61 -39.36 -70.06
CA ASP A 382 -8.00 -39.27 -71.47
C ASP A 382 -6.85 -38.74 -72.36
N GLY A 383 -5.96 -37.90 -71.79
CA GLY A 383 -4.71 -37.45 -72.39
C GLY A 383 -3.52 -38.41 -72.27
N ASN A 384 -3.69 -39.61 -71.69
CA ASN A 384 -2.63 -40.55 -71.29
C ASN A 384 -1.58 -39.96 -70.32
N GLY A 385 -1.94 -38.96 -69.52
CA GLY A 385 -1.11 -38.46 -68.43
C GLY A 385 -1.26 -39.28 -67.15
N LYS A 386 -0.33 -39.11 -66.21
CA LYS A 386 -0.44 -39.67 -64.86
C LYS A 386 -0.89 -38.57 -63.90
N PHE A 387 -2.07 -38.74 -63.32
CA PHE A 387 -2.69 -37.77 -62.44
C PHE A 387 -2.15 -37.88 -61.01
N TYR A 388 -1.90 -36.73 -60.40
CA TYR A 388 -1.55 -36.58 -58.99
C TYR A 388 -2.53 -35.60 -58.35
N GLN A 389 -3.44 -36.17 -57.57
CA GLN A 389 -4.48 -35.45 -56.86
C GLN A 389 -3.83 -34.46 -55.87
N ASP A 390 -4.23 -33.19 -55.95
CA ASP A 390 -3.94 -32.12 -54.98
C ASP A 390 -2.47 -31.70 -54.94
N GLN A 391 -1.81 -31.82 -56.07
CA GLN A 391 -0.43 -31.42 -56.24
C GLN A 391 -0.29 -30.51 -57.45
N ASP A 392 0.64 -29.56 -57.38
CA ASP A 392 0.90 -28.65 -58.49
C ASP A 392 1.91 -29.24 -59.48
N CYS A 393 1.79 -28.82 -60.74
CA CYS A 393 2.59 -29.33 -61.83
C CYS A 393 4.10 -29.26 -61.60
N ASN A 394 4.54 -28.26 -60.84
CA ASN A 394 5.95 -28.02 -60.52
C ASN A 394 6.48 -28.99 -59.46
N ASP A 395 5.62 -29.56 -58.62
CA ASP A 395 6.02 -30.36 -57.46
C ASP A 395 6.20 -31.85 -57.79
N VAL A 396 5.47 -32.37 -58.78
CA VAL A 396 5.39 -33.84 -59.00
C VAL A 396 5.77 -34.31 -60.40
N CYS A 397 5.71 -33.43 -61.41
CA CYS A 397 5.99 -33.83 -62.80
C CYS A 397 7.45 -33.61 -63.25
N ASN A 398 8.27 -33.14 -62.32
CA ASN A 398 9.65 -32.75 -62.55
C ASN A 398 10.61 -33.92 -62.32
N VAL A 399 10.99 -34.64 -63.39
CA VAL A 399 12.32 -35.28 -63.40
C VAL A 399 13.30 -34.18 -63.81
N LEU A 400 13.74 -33.40 -62.82
CA LEU A 400 14.65 -32.29 -63.07
C LEU A 400 16.09 -32.79 -63.23
N TYR A 401 16.75 -32.23 -64.23
CA TYR A 401 18.18 -32.44 -64.48
C TYR A 401 18.92 -31.15 -64.10
N GLY A 402 20.04 -31.30 -63.40
CA GLY A 402 20.87 -30.20 -62.92
C GLY A 402 22.36 -30.47 -63.15
N ALA A 403 23.18 -29.45 -62.98
CA ALA A 403 24.61 -29.52 -63.16
C ALA A 403 25.27 -30.40 -62.08
N CYS A 404 25.93 -31.47 -62.49
CA CYS A 404 26.71 -32.36 -61.63
C CYS A 404 28.21 -32.15 -61.88
N CYS A 405 28.94 -31.67 -60.86
CA CYS A 405 30.38 -31.41 -60.92
C CYS A 405 31.16 -32.56 -60.28
N THR A 406 32.01 -33.24 -61.03
CA THR A 406 32.81 -34.36 -60.52
C THR A 406 34.28 -33.97 -60.29
N SER A 407 34.96 -34.61 -59.34
CA SER A 407 36.29 -34.22 -58.84
C SER A 407 37.46 -34.35 -59.84
N ASP A 408 37.20 -34.84 -61.06
CA ASP A 408 38.19 -34.89 -62.14
C ASP A 408 38.09 -33.61 -62.99
N PHE A 409 38.68 -32.52 -62.49
CA PHE A 409 38.95 -31.24 -63.15
C PHE A 409 38.15 -30.91 -64.43
N GLY A 410 36.95 -30.33 -64.26
CA GLY A 410 36.28 -29.50 -65.27
C GLY A 410 35.14 -30.14 -66.07
N ASP A 411 34.69 -31.35 -65.73
CA ASP A 411 33.55 -31.99 -66.41
C ASP A 411 32.25 -31.78 -65.62
N CYS A 412 31.43 -30.83 -66.07
CA CYS A 412 30.04 -30.66 -65.66
C CYS A 412 29.12 -31.54 -66.53
N GLN A 413 28.25 -32.33 -65.91
CA GLN A 413 27.24 -33.14 -66.61
C GLN A 413 25.82 -32.85 -66.12
N SER A 414 24.85 -32.72 -67.03
CA SER A 414 23.44 -32.53 -66.66
C SER A 414 22.82 -33.90 -66.33
N LEU A 415 22.59 -34.16 -65.05
CA LEU A 415 22.12 -35.44 -64.48
C LEU A 415 21.01 -35.17 -63.46
N THR A 416 20.28 -36.19 -63.02
CA THR A 416 19.40 -36.03 -61.83
C THR A 416 20.25 -36.10 -60.56
N GLU A 417 19.83 -35.47 -59.46
CA GLU A 417 20.52 -35.54 -58.14
C GLU A 417 20.99 -36.96 -57.77
N GLN A 418 20.08 -37.94 -57.83
CA GLN A 418 20.38 -39.34 -57.50
C GLN A 418 21.45 -39.98 -58.41
N GLN A 419 21.58 -39.52 -59.66
CA GLN A 419 22.62 -39.98 -60.59
C GLN A 419 23.95 -39.28 -60.33
N CYS A 420 23.94 -38.02 -59.88
CA CYS A 420 25.12 -37.28 -59.49
C CYS A 420 25.78 -37.88 -58.23
N ASP A 421 24.97 -38.20 -57.22
CA ASP A 421 25.43 -38.84 -55.98
C ASP A 421 26.10 -40.19 -56.21
N GLN A 422 25.57 -40.98 -57.16
CA GLN A 422 26.13 -42.28 -57.52
C GLN A 422 27.50 -42.18 -58.20
N LEU A 423 27.80 -41.04 -58.83
CA LEU A 423 29.10 -40.73 -59.42
C LEU A 423 30.05 -40.03 -58.44
N GLY A 424 29.56 -39.67 -57.25
CA GLY A 424 30.32 -38.91 -56.26
C GLY A 424 30.65 -37.48 -56.70
N GLY A 425 29.78 -36.89 -57.52
CA GLY A 425 29.85 -35.47 -57.90
C GLY A 425 28.95 -34.61 -57.01
N ASP A 426 29.23 -33.31 -56.98
CA ASP A 426 28.43 -32.32 -56.28
C ASP A 426 27.35 -31.76 -57.22
N TYR A 427 26.08 -31.88 -56.81
CA TYR A 427 24.92 -31.45 -57.59
C TYR A 427 24.56 -29.99 -57.26
N LEU A 428 24.52 -29.12 -58.27
CA LEU A 428 24.33 -27.67 -58.08
C LEU A 428 22.85 -27.22 -58.07
N GLY A 429 21.92 -28.18 -58.12
CA GLY A 429 20.49 -27.92 -58.13
C GLY A 429 19.85 -28.07 -59.51
N ASP A 430 18.53 -28.16 -59.49
CA ASP A 430 17.70 -28.45 -60.65
C ASP A 430 17.66 -27.29 -61.66
N ASP A 431 17.61 -27.62 -62.96
CA ASP A 431 17.69 -26.69 -64.10
C ASP A 431 18.97 -25.83 -64.18
N TYR A 432 19.96 -26.09 -63.30
CA TYR A 432 21.25 -25.42 -63.34
C TYR A 432 22.06 -25.87 -64.57
N PRO A 433 22.34 -24.99 -65.55
CA PRO A 433 22.93 -25.41 -66.82
C PRO A 433 24.42 -25.71 -66.67
N CYS A 434 24.89 -26.80 -67.26
CA CYS A 434 26.32 -27.12 -67.24
C CYS A 434 27.14 -26.16 -68.11
N SER A 435 27.92 -25.28 -67.47
CA SER A 435 28.95 -24.47 -68.11
C SER A 435 30.32 -24.69 -67.48
N PHE A 436 31.39 -24.47 -68.25
CA PHE A 436 32.78 -24.78 -67.86
C PHE A 436 33.28 -23.91 -66.70
N ASP A 437 32.64 -22.76 -66.43
CA ASP A 437 33.01 -21.84 -65.36
C ASP A 437 32.30 -22.17 -64.02
N ASP A 438 31.19 -22.91 -64.03
CA ASP A 438 30.35 -23.12 -62.83
C ASP A 438 30.84 -24.23 -61.89
N CYS A 439 31.78 -25.08 -62.33
CA CYS A 439 32.48 -26.03 -61.44
C CYS A 439 33.77 -25.43 -60.83
N TYR A 440 33.95 -24.11 -60.95
CA TYR A 440 35.05 -23.38 -60.34
C TYR A 440 34.54 -22.08 -59.70
N ILE A 441 33.71 -22.21 -58.67
CA ILE A 441 33.24 -21.05 -57.90
C ILE A 441 34.12 -20.93 -56.65
N GLU A 442 34.93 -19.87 -56.55
CA GLU A 442 35.40 -19.43 -55.22
C GLU A 442 34.15 -18.98 -54.45
N PRO A 443 33.86 -19.58 -53.28
CA PRO A 443 32.58 -19.37 -52.66
C PRO A 443 32.43 -17.93 -52.15
N TYR A 444 31.37 -17.28 -52.61
CA TYR A 444 30.85 -16.07 -51.99
C TYR A 444 30.11 -16.43 -50.69
N GLY A 445 30.02 -15.47 -49.80
CA GLY A 445 29.48 -15.61 -48.45
C GLY A 445 29.17 -14.23 -47.89
N ALA A 446 28.27 -14.16 -46.92
CA ALA A 446 27.93 -12.92 -46.26
C ALA A 446 29.17 -12.40 -45.50
N CYS A 447 29.56 -11.16 -45.73
CA CYS A 447 30.63 -10.51 -45.00
C CYS A 447 30.09 -9.32 -44.21
N CYS A 448 30.20 -9.41 -42.89
CA CYS A 448 29.70 -8.40 -41.97
C CYS A 448 30.82 -7.43 -41.62
N ILE A 449 30.70 -6.18 -42.05
CA ILE A 449 31.63 -5.09 -41.70
C ILE A 449 31.06 -4.29 -40.51
N SER A 450 29.72 -4.25 -40.38
CA SER A 450 28.96 -3.78 -39.19
C SER A 450 27.50 -4.27 -39.27
N ALA A 451 26.69 -4.11 -38.21
CA ALA A 451 25.30 -4.54 -38.07
C ALA A 451 24.36 -4.08 -39.19
N SER A 452 24.72 -3.00 -39.89
CA SER A 452 23.94 -2.46 -41.01
C SER A 452 24.70 -2.49 -42.36
N ASP A 453 25.92 -3.03 -42.40
CA ASP A 453 26.75 -3.14 -43.59
C ASP A 453 27.20 -4.60 -43.79
N CYS A 454 26.33 -5.35 -44.46
CA CYS A 454 26.58 -6.70 -44.94
C CYS A 454 26.82 -6.68 -46.46
N GLN A 455 27.90 -7.30 -46.91
CA GLN A 455 28.24 -7.44 -48.33
C GLN A 455 28.51 -8.91 -48.68
N ASP A 456 27.89 -9.43 -49.75
CA ASP A 456 28.26 -10.74 -50.28
C ASP A 456 29.59 -10.63 -51.06
N THR A 457 30.67 -11.21 -50.53
CA THR A 457 32.02 -11.12 -51.14
C THR A 457 32.74 -12.48 -51.01
N THR A 458 34.02 -12.56 -51.34
CA THR A 458 34.84 -13.78 -51.11
C THR A 458 35.42 -13.77 -49.70
N GLN A 459 35.74 -14.94 -49.14
CA GLN A 459 36.32 -15.04 -47.80
C GLN A 459 37.60 -14.19 -47.64
N GLN A 460 38.43 -14.16 -48.68
CA GLN A 460 39.67 -13.38 -48.66
C GLN A 460 39.41 -11.87 -48.68
N GLU A 461 38.47 -11.41 -49.52
CA GLU A 461 38.09 -9.99 -49.57
C GLU A 461 37.41 -9.56 -48.26
N CYS A 462 36.61 -10.43 -47.64
CA CYS A 462 36.00 -10.16 -46.35
C CYS A 462 37.05 -9.90 -45.25
N PHE A 463 38.05 -10.79 -45.16
CA PHE A 463 39.16 -10.62 -44.22
C PHE A 463 40.03 -9.40 -44.54
N ASP A 464 40.21 -9.06 -45.81
CA ASP A 464 40.95 -7.87 -46.22
C ASP A 464 40.20 -6.56 -45.86
N TRP A 465 38.87 -6.60 -45.75
CA TRP A 465 38.03 -5.49 -45.27
C TRP A 465 37.90 -5.46 -43.74
N GLY A 466 38.42 -6.47 -43.04
CA GLY A 466 38.30 -6.61 -41.60
C GLY A 466 36.90 -7.03 -41.13
N GLY A 467 36.08 -7.57 -42.03
CA GLY A 467 34.75 -8.08 -41.71
C GLY A 467 34.77 -9.56 -41.30
N GLU A 468 33.70 -9.99 -40.62
CA GLU A 468 33.51 -11.38 -40.22
C GLU A 468 32.81 -12.17 -41.33
N TRP A 469 33.37 -13.34 -41.64
CA TRP A 469 32.90 -14.19 -42.73
C TRP A 469 31.81 -15.15 -42.26
N GLY A 470 30.58 -14.94 -42.73
CA GLY A 470 29.40 -15.72 -42.37
C GLY A 470 29.37 -17.15 -42.93
N GLY A 471 30.46 -17.64 -43.51
CA GLY A 471 30.55 -18.96 -44.11
C GLY A 471 30.35 -18.94 -45.63
N SER A 472 30.91 -19.96 -46.28
CA SER A 472 30.77 -20.16 -47.72
C SER A 472 29.32 -20.51 -48.08
N GLY A 473 28.66 -19.72 -48.93
CA GLY A 473 27.29 -19.94 -49.39
C GLY A 473 26.20 -19.26 -48.56
N THR A 474 26.56 -18.39 -47.61
CA THR A 474 25.60 -17.50 -46.92
C THR A 474 25.42 -16.20 -47.69
N TYR A 475 24.27 -15.54 -47.55
CA TYR A 475 23.94 -14.31 -48.27
C TYR A 475 23.31 -13.28 -47.34
N CYS A 476 23.68 -12.01 -47.47
CA CYS A 476 23.18 -10.90 -46.66
C CYS A 476 21.66 -10.69 -46.70
N ALA A 477 20.96 -11.30 -47.67
CA ALA A 477 19.50 -11.28 -47.73
C ALA A 477 18.85 -12.09 -46.60
N ASP A 478 19.51 -13.17 -46.16
CA ASP A 478 18.99 -14.12 -45.17
C ASP A 478 19.96 -14.31 -43.98
N TYR A 479 21.15 -13.72 -44.06
CA TYR A 479 22.18 -13.74 -43.04
C TYR A 479 22.17 -12.41 -42.29
N SER A 480 21.61 -12.42 -41.07
CA SER A 480 21.62 -11.26 -40.17
C SER A 480 23.02 -11.09 -39.58
N CYS A 481 23.64 -9.93 -39.74
CA CYS A 481 24.98 -9.62 -39.21
C CYS A 481 25.03 -9.41 -37.69
N GLY A 482 24.01 -9.90 -36.96
CA GLY A 482 23.81 -9.68 -35.53
C GLY A 482 23.38 -8.25 -35.22
N GLU A 483 22.56 -8.10 -34.17
CA GLU A 483 22.47 -6.83 -33.44
C GLU A 483 23.64 -6.76 -32.45
N THR A 484 24.12 -5.55 -32.13
CA THR A 484 25.07 -5.39 -31.01
C THR A 484 24.45 -5.93 -29.73
N GLY A 485 25.28 -6.53 -28.89
CA GLY A 485 24.88 -7.00 -27.57
C GLY A 485 25.80 -6.41 -26.51
N ALA A 486 25.38 -6.42 -25.26
CA ALA A 486 26.18 -5.96 -24.17
C ALA A 486 27.40 -6.87 -23.98
N CYS A 487 28.58 -6.26 -24.09
CA CYS A 487 29.88 -6.87 -23.87
C CYS A 487 30.45 -6.45 -22.51
N CYS A 488 30.74 -7.44 -21.68
CA CYS A 488 31.21 -7.23 -20.32
C CYS A 488 32.70 -7.53 -20.20
N ILE A 489 33.55 -6.51 -20.34
CA ILE A 489 35.02 -6.66 -20.24
C ILE A 489 35.44 -6.99 -18.80
N ASN A 490 34.71 -6.43 -17.83
CA ASN A 490 34.83 -6.69 -16.41
C ASN A 490 33.52 -6.25 -15.71
N LYS A 491 33.48 -6.25 -14.37
CA LYS A 491 32.27 -5.99 -13.55
C LYS A 491 31.66 -4.58 -13.71
N TYR A 492 32.36 -3.63 -14.35
CA TYR A 492 31.92 -2.23 -14.47
C TYR A 492 31.98 -1.67 -15.89
N ASP A 493 32.72 -2.32 -16.80
CA ASP A 493 32.86 -1.87 -18.19
C ASP A 493 31.94 -2.70 -19.11
N CYS A 494 30.79 -2.10 -19.45
CA CYS A 494 29.85 -2.60 -20.45
C CYS A 494 29.95 -1.75 -21.73
N TYR A 495 30.09 -2.41 -22.87
CA TYR A 495 30.07 -1.79 -24.20
C TYR A 495 29.07 -2.52 -25.09
N GLU A 496 28.28 -1.80 -25.89
CA GLU A 496 27.43 -2.42 -26.90
C GLU A 496 28.26 -2.65 -28.16
N GLU A 497 28.74 -3.88 -28.33
CA GLU A 497 29.66 -4.29 -29.39
C GLU A 497 29.25 -5.67 -29.92
N TYR A 498 30.00 -6.23 -30.86
CA TYR A 498 29.74 -7.58 -31.40
C TYR A 498 30.35 -8.67 -30.51
N GLU A 499 29.83 -9.90 -30.61
CA GLU A 499 30.31 -11.05 -29.82
C GLU A 499 31.81 -11.31 -30.05
N ASP A 500 32.28 -11.14 -31.28
CA ASP A 500 33.66 -11.38 -31.68
C ASP A 500 34.62 -10.30 -31.15
N GLU A 501 34.24 -9.02 -31.21
CA GLU A 501 34.95 -7.89 -30.60
C GLU A 501 35.00 -8.05 -29.07
N CYS A 502 33.88 -8.47 -28.47
CA CYS A 502 33.80 -8.74 -27.04
C CYS A 502 34.75 -9.84 -26.60
N SER A 503 34.76 -10.94 -27.36
CA SER A 503 35.64 -12.09 -27.13
C SER A 503 37.12 -11.73 -27.32
N TRP A 504 37.42 -10.86 -28.29
CA TRP A 504 38.78 -10.38 -28.54
C TRP A 504 39.34 -9.52 -27.41
N GLN A 505 38.49 -8.72 -26.78
CA GLN A 505 38.87 -7.91 -25.62
C GLN A 505 38.85 -8.70 -24.30
N GLY A 506 38.43 -9.98 -24.34
CA GLY A 506 38.37 -10.86 -23.18
C GLY A 506 37.12 -10.65 -22.31
N GLY A 507 36.09 -10.00 -22.85
CA GLY A 507 34.80 -9.80 -22.20
C GLY A 507 33.83 -10.96 -22.39
N SER A 508 32.74 -10.94 -21.63
CA SER A 508 31.63 -11.89 -21.72
C SER A 508 30.44 -11.24 -22.43
N PHE A 509 30.06 -11.79 -23.57
CA PHE A 509 28.92 -11.33 -24.37
C PHE A 509 27.60 -11.85 -23.81
N GLN A 510 26.58 -11.00 -23.72
CA GLN A 510 25.31 -11.31 -23.02
C GLN A 510 24.15 -11.69 -23.96
N GLY A 511 24.43 -11.78 -25.26
CA GLY A 511 23.46 -12.15 -26.30
C GLY A 511 23.10 -10.98 -27.20
N GLU A 512 22.72 -11.28 -28.43
CA GLU A 512 22.33 -10.28 -29.44
C GLU A 512 21.09 -9.49 -28.98
N GLY A 513 21.11 -8.16 -29.16
CA GLY A 513 20.02 -7.26 -28.76
C GLY A 513 20.00 -6.88 -27.27
N SER A 514 20.91 -7.41 -26.45
CA SER A 514 21.08 -6.96 -25.06
C SER A 514 21.74 -5.58 -25.01
N THR A 515 21.27 -4.69 -24.14
CA THR A 515 21.79 -3.32 -24.00
C THR A 515 22.58 -3.16 -22.71
N CYS A 516 23.46 -2.16 -22.65
CA CYS A 516 24.15 -1.83 -21.41
C CYS A 516 23.23 -1.15 -20.38
N ASP A 517 22.04 -0.73 -20.79
CA ASP A 517 21.03 -0.10 -19.94
C ASP A 517 20.22 -1.13 -19.12
N GLU A 518 20.23 -2.42 -19.49
CA GLU A 518 19.52 -3.51 -18.79
C GLU A 518 20.40 -4.32 -17.81
N TYR A 519 21.58 -3.80 -17.44
CA TYR A 519 22.56 -4.41 -16.51
C TYR A 519 22.87 -5.91 -16.71
N PRO A 520 23.31 -6.33 -17.91
CA PRO A 520 23.58 -7.73 -18.19
C PRO A 520 24.99 -8.22 -17.76
N CYS A 521 25.86 -7.33 -17.26
CA CYS A 521 27.24 -7.66 -16.86
C CYS A 521 27.45 -8.13 -15.41
N GLY A 522 26.34 -8.42 -14.71
CA GLY A 522 26.30 -8.78 -13.30
C GLY A 522 25.27 -7.92 -12.57
N SER A 523 24.57 -8.52 -11.61
CA SER A 523 23.53 -7.83 -10.84
C SER A 523 24.06 -6.56 -10.16
N PRO A 524 23.20 -5.57 -9.90
CA PRO A 524 23.54 -4.37 -9.16
C PRO A 524 24.39 -4.65 -7.93
N TYR A 525 25.58 -4.04 -7.83
CA TYR A 525 26.32 -3.97 -6.57
C TYR A 525 26.12 -2.61 -5.95
N GLY A 526 26.07 -2.61 -4.63
CA GLY A 526 25.83 -1.46 -3.79
C GLY A 526 26.44 -1.71 -2.42
N ALA A 527 26.57 -0.67 -1.62
CA ALA A 527 27.03 -0.77 -0.27
C ALA A 527 26.07 -1.66 0.52
N CYS A 528 26.58 -2.71 1.13
CA CYS A 528 25.85 -3.57 2.05
C CYS A 528 26.36 -3.31 3.45
N CYS A 529 25.45 -2.88 4.33
CA CYS A 529 25.75 -2.68 5.73
C CYS A 529 25.37 -3.92 6.53
N LEU A 530 26.36 -4.53 7.20
CA LEU A 530 26.18 -5.65 8.11
C LEU A 530 27.07 -5.42 9.35
N ASP A 531 26.49 -5.47 10.54
CA ASP A 531 27.21 -5.32 11.82
C ASP A 531 28.09 -4.06 11.90
N GLY A 532 27.59 -2.92 11.40
CA GLY A 532 28.33 -1.65 11.35
C GLY A 532 29.54 -1.62 10.41
N SER A 533 29.75 -2.70 9.63
CA SER A 533 30.77 -2.80 8.60
C SER A 533 30.11 -2.66 7.22
N CYS A 534 30.72 -1.87 6.35
CA CYS A 534 30.28 -1.73 4.97
C CYS A 534 31.14 -2.61 4.05
N TYR A 535 30.50 -3.38 3.18
CA TYR A 535 31.16 -4.03 2.04
C TYR A 535 30.26 -4.02 0.82
N GLU A 536 30.82 -4.06 -0.38
CA GLU A 536 30.06 -4.01 -1.62
C GLU A 536 29.69 -5.43 -2.07
N THR A 537 28.40 -5.73 -2.18
CA THR A 537 27.89 -7.03 -2.65
C THR A 537 26.62 -6.82 -3.48
N GLU A 538 26.00 -7.89 -3.97
CA GLU A 538 24.72 -7.83 -4.70
C GLU A 538 23.57 -7.75 -3.70
N GLU A 539 22.46 -7.12 -4.08
CA GLU A 539 21.28 -6.94 -3.21
C GLU A 539 20.82 -8.25 -2.55
N HIS A 540 20.65 -9.30 -3.35
CA HIS A 540 20.20 -10.60 -2.86
C HIS A 540 21.22 -11.28 -1.93
N LEU A 541 22.52 -11.06 -2.14
CA LEU A 541 23.58 -11.58 -1.28
C LEU A 541 23.69 -10.76 0.02
N CYS A 542 23.46 -9.45 -0.07
CA CYS A 542 23.38 -8.58 1.09
C CYS A 542 22.28 -9.04 2.04
N TYR A 543 21.08 -9.29 1.50
CA TYR A 543 19.96 -9.82 2.29
C TYR A 543 20.19 -11.26 2.76
N ALA A 544 20.81 -12.12 1.96
CA ALA A 544 21.14 -13.49 2.36
C ALA A 544 22.13 -13.54 3.54
N ASP A 545 23.04 -12.57 3.64
CA ASP A 545 24.00 -12.42 4.74
C ASP A 545 23.43 -11.59 5.92
N GLY A 546 22.16 -11.17 5.85
CA GLY A 546 21.48 -10.40 6.91
C GLY A 546 21.80 -8.90 6.93
N GLY A 547 22.40 -8.36 5.87
CA GLY A 547 22.75 -6.94 5.73
C GLY A 547 21.72 -6.13 4.95
N LYS A 548 21.77 -4.79 5.07
CA LYS A 548 20.92 -3.85 4.31
C LYS A 548 21.65 -3.27 3.11
N PHE A 549 21.10 -3.53 1.92
CA PHE A 549 21.58 -2.98 0.67
C PHE A 549 21.21 -1.50 0.58
N GLN A 550 22.19 -0.61 0.43
CA GLN A 550 21.99 0.85 0.43
C GLN A 550 21.52 1.40 -0.93
N GLY A 551 21.12 0.51 -1.84
CA GLY A 551 20.74 0.86 -3.20
C GLY A 551 21.86 0.59 -4.20
N GLN A 552 21.47 0.36 -5.44
CA GLN A 552 22.36 0.08 -6.55
C GLN A 552 23.33 1.26 -6.79
N PHE A 553 24.62 0.97 -7.01
CA PHE A 553 25.72 1.94 -7.20
C PHE A 553 26.05 2.84 -6.00
N THR A 554 25.66 2.44 -4.79
CA THR A 554 26.21 3.04 -3.56
C THR A 554 27.55 2.39 -3.21
N PHE A 555 28.50 3.19 -2.70
CA PHE A 555 29.85 2.72 -2.34
C PHE A 555 30.11 2.93 -0.86
N CYS A 556 30.91 2.05 -0.26
CA CYS A 556 31.20 2.11 1.17
C CYS A 556 32.02 3.33 1.59
N ASP A 557 32.66 4.01 0.64
CA ASP A 557 33.39 5.26 0.88
C ASP A 557 32.46 6.48 1.00
N ASP A 558 31.24 6.40 0.44
CA ASP A 558 30.20 7.45 0.50
C ASP A 558 29.02 7.08 1.44
N SER A 559 28.95 5.82 1.89
CA SER A 559 27.88 5.29 2.73
C SER A 559 28.37 5.07 4.16
N THR A 560 27.98 5.91 5.11
CA THR A 560 28.19 5.61 6.53
C THR A 560 27.18 4.57 6.97
N CYS A 561 27.63 3.36 7.34
CA CYS A 561 26.80 2.38 8.05
C CYS A 561 26.55 2.86 9.50
N SER A 562 25.84 3.97 9.64
CA SER A 562 25.10 4.23 10.87
C SER A 562 23.97 3.23 10.89
N ILE A 563 23.89 2.48 11.99
CA ILE A 563 22.84 1.49 12.21
C ILE A 563 21.57 2.29 12.46
N THR A 564 20.77 2.48 11.42
CA THR A 564 19.49 3.17 11.51
C THR A 564 18.35 2.24 11.17
N GLY A 565 17.21 2.54 11.76
CA GLY A 565 15.96 1.80 11.65
C GLY A 565 14.79 2.77 11.78
N ALA A 566 13.65 2.37 11.27
CA ALA A 566 12.44 3.15 11.24
C ALA A 566 12.04 3.50 12.66
N CYS A 567 11.89 4.79 12.93
CA CYS A 567 11.45 5.31 14.20
C CYS A 567 10.05 5.90 14.02
N CYS A 568 9.04 5.20 14.51
CA CYS A 568 7.68 5.74 14.56
C CYS A 568 7.59 6.72 15.73
N LEU A 569 7.46 8.01 15.43
CA LEU A 569 7.27 9.05 16.42
C LEU A 569 5.81 9.09 16.89
N PRO A 570 5.52 9.62 18.10
CA PRO A 570 4.17 9.64 18.67
C PRO A 570 3.11 10.37 17.85
N ASP A 571 3.52 11.20 16.89
CA ASP A 571 2.65 11.92 15.97
C ASP A 571 2.28 11.11 14.71
N GLY A 572 2.68 9.84 14.66
CA GLY A 572 2.45 8.93 13.52
C GLY A 572 3.44 9.12 12.37
N SER A 573 4.43 10.00 12.52
CA SER A 573 5.49 10.14 11.52
C SER A 573 6.55 9.05 11.66
N CYS A 574 7.13 8.64 10.53
CA CYS A 574 8.23 7.69 10.50
C CYS A 574 9.52 8.37 10.06
N GLN A 575 10.61 8.22 10.82
CA GLN A 575 11.95 8.59 10.36
C GLN A 575 13.02 7.55 10.70
N ASP A 576 13.96 7.28 9.80
CA ASP A 576 15.06 6.35 10.09
C ASP A 576 16.08 7.02 11.02
N TYR A 577 16.14 6.60 12.28
CA TYR A 577 17.09 7.10 13.30
C TYR A 577 18.02 5.99 13.78
N GLU A 578 19.10 6.32 14.48
CA GLU A 578 19.77 5.32 15.32
C GLU A 578 18.87 5.02 16.53
N GLU A 579 18.85 3.78 17.03
CA GLU A 579 18.03 3.36 18.19
C GLU A 579 18.11 4.38 19.35
N THR A 580 19.32 4.85 19.67
CA THR A 580 19.54 5.80 20.78
C THR A 580 18.98 7.21 20.54
N ILE A 581 18.76 7.59 19.27
CA ILE A 581 18.13 8.86 18.90
C ILE A 581 16.61 8.66 18.86
N CYS A 582 16.14 7.54 18.30
CA CYS A 582 14.73 7.18 18.28
C CYS A 582 14.12 7.18 19.69
N LEU A 583 14.79 6.50 20.63
CA LEU A 583 14.37 6.44 22.04
C LEU A 583 14.46 7.78 22.78
N LYS A 584 15.25 8.76 22.30
CA LYS A 584 15.31 10.11 22.88
C LYS A 584 14.21 11.03 22.38
N LEU A 585 13.60 10.70 21.25
CA LEU A 585 12.49 11.44 20.65
C LEU A 585 11.12 10.86 21.06
N ASP A 586 11.10 10.02 22.10
CA ASP A 586 9.93 9.23 22.51
C ASP A 586 9.34 8.38 21.35
N GLY A 587 10.18 8.09 20.36
CA GLY A 587 9.85 7.31 19.19
C GLY A 587 10.12 5.83 19.38
N THR A 588 9.47 5.06 18.54
CA THR A 588 9.43 3.61 18.59
C THR A 588 10.29 3.03 17.48
N TYR A 589 11.40 2.39 17.87
CA TYR A 589 12.38 1.85 16.94
C TYR A 589 11.94 0.48 16.44
N GLN A 590 11.71 0.35 15.14
CA GLN A 590 11.17 -0.86 14.51
C GLN A 590 12.25 -1.90 14.16
N GLY A 591 13.41 -1.81 14.83
CA GLY A 591 14.55 -2.70 14.60
C GLY A 591 15.57 -2.13 13.61
N ASP A 592 16.80 -2.62 13.74
CA ASP A 592 17.90 -2.22 12.88
C ASP A 592 17.56 -2.53 11.42
N TYR A 593 17.88 -1.59 10.53
CA TYR A 593 17.74 -1.74 9.08
C TYR A 593 16.31 -1.78 8.54
N VAL A 594 15.28 -1.79 9.39
CA VAL A 594 13.89 -1.58 8.97
C VAL A 594 13.75 -0.13 8.51
N GLY A 595 13.28 0.13 7.28
CA GLY A 595 13.17 1.51 6.76
C GLY A 595 11.73 2.01 6.81
N CYS A 596 11.53 3.32 6.97
CA CYS A 596 10.20 3.92 7.04
C CYS A 596 9.29 3.70 5.83
N ASN A 597 9.84 3.30 4.69
CA ASN A 597 9.04 2.90 3.53
C ASN A 597 8.40 1.51 3.68
N ALA A 598 8.89 0.70 4.63
CA ALA A 598 8.41 -0.64 4.94
C ALA A 598 7.59 -0.68 6.24
N VAL A 599 7.44 0.46 6.91
CA VAL A 599 6.71 0.60 8.18
C VAL A 599 5.64 1.66 7.99
N ASP A 600 4.39 1.29 8.25
CA ASP A 600 3.32 2.26 8.35
C ASP A 600 3.26 2.81 9.79
N CYS A 601 3.70 4.05 9.99
CA CYS A 601 3.53 4.74 11.28
C CYS A 601 2.22 5.56 11.35
N SER A 602 1.50 5.70 10.22
CA SER A 602 0.16 6.31 10.17
C SER A 602 -0.94 5.36 10.62
N SER A 603 -0.67 4.06 10.51
CA SER A 603 -1.20 3.03 11.41
C SER A 603 -0.08 2.55 12.34
N GLY A 604 0.37 3.43 13.26
CA GLY A 604 0.85 2.88 14.53
C GLY A 604 -0.19 1.84 14.98
N PRO A 605 0.20 0.66 15.48
CA PRO A 605 -0.76 -0.37 15.88
C PRO A 605 -1.88 0.33 16.64
N VAL A 606 -3.10 0.26 16.10
CA VAL A 606 -4.27 0.82 16.78
C VAL A 606 -4.48 -0.09 17.98
N PHE A 607 -3.74 0.18 19.04
CA PHE A 607 -4.06 -0.30 20.35
C PHE A 607 -5.36 0.41 20.71
N GLU A 608 -6.43 -0.35 20.91
CA GLU A 608 -7.52 0.16 21.73
C GLU A 608 -6.94 0.32 23.14
N ASN A 609 -6.52 1.55 23.45
CA ASN A 609 -5.53 1.94 24.47
C ASN A 609 -5.71 1.39 25.89
N MET A 610 -6.81 0.72 26.21
CA MET A 610 -6.99 -0.26 27.27
C MET A 610 -8.45 -0.71 27.14
N THR A 611 -8.72 -1.95 27.50
CA THR A 611 -10.09 -2.47 27.61
C THR A 611 -10.35 -3.00 29.01
N TYR A 612 -11.58 -3.43 29.27
CA TYR A 612 -11.96 -4.03 30.53
C TYR A 612 -12.88 -5.23 30.33
N VAL A 613 -12.76 -6.18 31.25
CA VAL A 613 -13.63 -7.35 31.35
C VAL A 613 -14.29 -7.32 32.72
N PRO A 614 -15.62 -7.11 32.81
CA PRO A 614 -16.29 -7.13 34.09
C PRO A 614 -16.31 -8.56 34.66
N VAL A 615 -15.96 -8.70 35.94
CA VAL A 615 -15.81 -9.99 36.62
C VAL A 615 -17.08 -10.36 37.39
N GLY A 616 -17.73 -9.38 38.01
CA GLY A 616 -19.00 -9.59 38.70
C GLY A 616 -19.36 -8.50 39.69
N THR A 617 -20.53 -8.63 40.30
CA THR A 617 -21.06 -7.65 41.26
C THR A 617 -21.31 -8.29 42.62
N ASP A 618 -21.09 -7.53 43.68
CA ASP A 618 -21.30 -7.91 45.08
C ASP A 618 -20.51 -9.16 45.53
N LEU A 619 -19.31 -9.34 44.95
CA LEU A 619 -18.40 -10.44 45.24
C LEU A 619 -17.77 -10.33 46.63
N VAL A 620 -17.60 -9.10 47.15
CA VAL A 620 -17.10 -8.88 48.50
C VAL A 620 -18.23 -8.98 49.53
N THR A 621 -18.16 -9.98 50.39
CA THR A 621 -19.18 -10.20 51.42
C THR A 621 -19.02 -9.24 52.61
N GLY A 622 -20.14 -8.71 53.11
CA GLY A 622 -20.16 -7.85 54.29
C GLY A 622 -19.67 -6.40 54.06
N VAL A 623 -19.34 -6.07 52.83
CA VAL A 623 -19.14 -4.69 52.34
C VAL A 623 -20.44 -4.26 51.64
N GLY A 624 -20.68 -2.96 51.53
CA GLY A 624 -21.85 -2.45 50.77
C GLY A 624 -21.80 -2.85 49.29
N PRO A 625 -22.72 -2.34 48.46
CA PRO A 625 -22.71 -2.65 47.03
C PRO A 625 -21.32 -2.46 46.43
N ASN A 626 -20.84 -3.43 45.65
CA ASN A 626 -19.51 -3.40 45.03
C ASN A 626 -19.52 -4.13 43.69
N TRP A 627 -18.50 -3.92 42.89
CA TRP A 627 -18.32 -4.63 41.62
C TRP A 627 -16.85 -4.72 41.25
N THR A 628 -16.48 -5.81 40.58
CA THR A 628 -15.11 -6.15 40.22
C THR A 628 -14.92 -6.15 38.71
N VAL A 629 -13.81 -5.59 38.27
CA VAL A 629 -13.43 -5.50 36.87
C VAL A 629 -11.95 -5.79 36.69
N ASP A 630 -11.62 -6.48 35.60
CA ASP A 630 -10.26 -6.70 35.15
C ASP A 630 -9.92 -5.70 34.03
N LEU A 631 -8.78 -5.04 34.17
CA LEU A 631 -8.28 -4.04 33.24
C LEU A 631 -7.18 -4.66 32.38
N TYR A 632 -7.31 -4.54 31.06
CA TYR A 632 -6.38 -5.11 30.09
C TYR A 632 -5.77 -4.01 29.23
N VAL A 633 -4.47 -4.11 29.00
CA VAL A 633 -3.86 -3.43 27.85
C VAL A 633 -4.09 -4.33 26.64
N THR A 634 -4.80 -3.84 25.63
CA THR A 634 -4.97 -4.59 24.38
C THR A 634 -3.63 -4.68 23.66
N ALA A 635 -3.33 -5.83 23.08
CA ALA A 635 -2.13 -6.03 22.31
C ALA A 635 -2.35 -7.19 21.31
N PRO A 636 -1.77 -7.16 20.11
CA PRO A 636 -1.92 -8.26 19.16
C PRO A 636 -1.42 -9.60 19.70
N GLU A 637 -1.79 -10.69 19.02
CA GLU A 637 -1.22 -12.01 19.29
C GLU A 637 0.31 -11.96 19.15
N ASN A 638 1.05 -12.62 20.05
CA ASN A 638 2.52 -12.60 20.18
C ASN A 638 3.15 -11.30 20.72
N TRP A 639 2.33 -10.31 21.08
CA TRP A 639 2.80 -9.13 21.79
C TRP A 639 2.77 -9.35 23.31
N ARG A 640 3.41 -8.44 24.04
CA ARG A 640 3.48 -8.49 25.50
C ARG A 640 3.62 -7.12 26.15
N VAL A 641 3.28 -7.06 27.43
CA VAL A 641 3.48 -5.91 28.30
C VAL A 641 4.58 -6.23 29.32
N ASP A 642 5.55 -5.32 29.46
CA ASP A 642 6.66 -5.49 30.40
C ASP A 642 6.61 -4.54 31.57
N ALA A 643 6.05 -3.36 31.39
CA ALA A 643 6.07 -2.35 32.42
C ALA A 643 4.87 -1.41 32.28
N VAL A 644 4.38 -0.94 33.42
CA VAL A 644 3.40 0.13 33.51
C VAL A 644 3.98 1.24 34.38
N ALA A 645 4.08 2.43 33.80
CA ALA A 645 4.88 3.55 34.27
C ALA A 645 4.11 4.88 34.20
N GLY A 646 4.66 5.91 34.85
CA GLY A 646 4.25 7.29 34.69
C GLY A 646 5.48 8.18 34.63
N ASN A 647 5.35 9.37 34.04
CA ASN A 647 6.39 10.39 34.03
C ASN A 647 5.77 11.79 34.30
N SER A 648 6.60 12.84 34.27
CA SER A 648 6.14 14.21 34.57
C SER A 648 5.20 14.81 33.53
N ALA A 649 5.12 14.22 32.33
CA ALA A 649 4.20 14.63 31.27
C ALA A 649 2.90 13.82 31.28
N ASN A 650 2.99 12.52 31.57
CA ASN A 650 1.89 11.57 31.61
C ASN A 650 1.86 10.86 32.97
N GLU A 651 1.01 11.36 33.87
CA GLU A 651 0.84 10.79 35.20
C GLU A 651 0.14 9.42 35.12
N LYS A 652 0.62 8.47 35.91
CA LYS A 652 -0.03 7.18 36.06
C LYS A 652 -1.14 7.30 37.10
N THR A 653 -2.37 7.07 36.69
CA THR A 653 -3.57 7.22 37.50
C THR A 653 -4.41 5.95 37.48
N LEU A 654 -5.02 5.61 38.62
CA LEU A 654 -6.01 4.55 38.77
C LEU A 654 -6.97 4.95 39.89
N THR A 655 -8.23 5.21 39.56
CA THR A 655 -9.20 5.81 40.48
C THR A 655 -10.58 5.17 40.35
N ALA A 656 -11.33 5.15 41.45
CA ALA A 656 -12.76 4.85 41.50
C ALA A 656 -13.45 6.03 42.18
N SER A 657 -14.55 6.51 41.60
CA SER A 657 -15.25 7.70 42.11
C SER A 657 -15.78 7.56 43.55
N GLU A 658 -16.04 6.34 44.01
CA GLU A 658 -16.39 6.05 45.41
C GLU A 658 -15.33 5.21 46.16
N GLY A 659 -14.14 5.03 45.56
CA GLY A 659 -13.01 4.29 46.11
C GLY A 659 -13.04 2.78 45.81
N PHE A 660 -11.98 2.11 46.29
CA PHE A 660 -11.72 0.70 46.04
C PHE A 660 -11.77 -0.12 47.32
N TYR A 661 -12.13 -1.41 47.20
CA TYR A 661 -11.99 -2.38 48.27
C TYR A 661 -10.52 -2.80 48.42
N GLN A 662 -10.02 -2.79 49.67
CA GLN A 662 -8.69 -3.23 50.06
C GLN A 662 -8.79 -4.20 51.24
N ASN A 663 -8.10 -5.34 51.15
CA ASN A 663 -8.06 -6.39 52.17
C ASN A 663 -6.79 -6.28 53.01
N SER A 664 -6.94 -6.41 54.34
CA SER A 664 -5.81 -6.32 55.28
C SER A 664 -4.74 -7.42 55.16
N ASN A 665 -5.07 -8.53 54.49
CA ASN A 665 -4.17 -9.67 54.24
C ASN A 665 -3.57 -9.64 52.83
N GLY A 666 -3.96 -8.66 52.01
CA GLY A 666 -3.45 -8.47 50.65
C GLY A 666 -2.48 -7.30 50.56
N GLY A 667 -2.44 -6.68 49.39
CA GLY A 667 -1.53 -5.59 49.08
C GLY A 667 -1.64 -5.15 47.63
N PRO A 668 -0.81 -4.17 47.21
CA PRO A 668 -1.04 -3.46 45.96
C PRO A 668 -0.76 -4.29 44.72
N LEU A 669 0.04 -5.36 44.84
CA LEU A 669 0.48 -6.19 43.72
C LEU A 669 -0.21 -7.55 43.75
N SER A 670 -0.36 -8.18 42.58
CA SER A 670 -0.79 -9.59 42.51
C SER A 670 0.10 -10.54 43.32
N THR A 671 1.38 -10.23 43.51
CA THR A 671 2.28 -11.00 44.37
C THR A 671 1.96 -10.93 45.86
N ASP A 672 1.14 -9.97 46.30
CA ASP A 672 0.69 -9.81 47.68
C ASP A 672 -0.62 -10.58 47.97
N VAL A 673 -1.32 -11.04 46.92
CA VAL A 673 -2.54 -11.84 47.05
C VAL A 673 -2.20 -13.32 47.04
N ASN A 674 -2.55 -14.04 48.11
CA ASN A 674 -2.23 -15.46 48.26
C ASN A 674 -3.48 -16.34 48.27
N PRO A 675 -3.71 -17.16 47.22
CA PRO A 675 -4.88 -18.05 47.15
C PRO A 675 -5.00 -19.04 48.29
N SER A 676 -3.88 -19.43 48.90
CA SER A 676 -3.90 -20.33 50.06
C SER A 676 -4.62 -19.71 51.28
N PHE A 677 -4.89 -18.40 51.25
CA PHE A 677 -5.60 -17.68 52.29
C PHE A 677 -7.10 -17.50 52.02
N TYR A 678 -7.60 -17.83 50.82
CA TYR A 678 -9.02 -17.66 50.48
C TYR A 678 -9.96 -18.48 51.39
N GLU A 679 -9.53 -19.64 51.89
CA GLU A 679 -10.31 -20.44 52.85
C GLU A 679 -10.49 -19.72 54.21
N PHE A 680 -9.56 -18.84 54.57
CA PHE A 680 -9.57 -18.13 55.86
C PHE A 680 -10.19 -16.73 55.74
N ASP A 681 -9.99 -16.08 54.59
CA ASP A 681 -10.56 -14.80 54.25
C ASP A 681 -10.91 -14.78 52.75
N SER A 682 -12.15 -15.14 52.44
CA SER A 682 -12.63 -15.25 51.06
C SER A 682 -12.68 -13.89 50.34
N ASN A 683 -12.72 -12.79 51.08
CA ASN A 683 -12.74 -11.47 50.45
C ASN A 683 -11.35 -11.06 49.93
N LEU A 684 -10.27 -11.76 50.29
CA LEU A 684 -8.92 -11.50 49.78
C LEU A 684 -8.82 -11.69 48.26
N GLU A 685 -9.60 -12.60 47.69
CA GLU A 685 -9.66 -12.84 46.24
C GLU A 685 -10.04 -11.58 45.45
N TRP A 686 -10.89 -10.75 46.06
CA TRP A 686 -11.45 -9.54 45.49
C TRP A 686 -10.70 -8.27 45.92
N ASP A 687 -9.53 -8.43 46.54
CA ASP A 687 -8.63 -7.33 46.86
C ASP A 687 -8.19 -6.59 45.59
N SER A 688 -8.25 -5.26 45.63
CA SER A 688 -7.91 -4.44 44.46
C SER A 688 -6.39 -4.37 44.31
N ARG A 689 -5.88 -4.75 43.14
CA ARG A 689 -4.45 -4.90 42.90
C ARG A 689 -4.07 -4.59 41.45
N VAL A 690 -2.81 -4.22 41.25
CA VAL A 690 -2.22 -4.09 39.92
C VAL A 690 -1.36 -5.31 39.59
N THR A 691 -1.24 -5.60 38.30
CA THR A 691 -0.48 -6.75 37.83
C THR A 691 0.09 -6.57 36.42
N ILE A 692 0.76 -7.60 35.92
CA ILE A 692 1.04 -7.88 34.50
C ILE A 692 0.83 -9.39 34.34
N GLY A 693 -0.30 -9.77 33.74
CA GLY A 693 -0.71 -11.14 33.43
C GLY A 693 -1.25 -11.95 34.60
N SER A 694 -0.45 -12.17 35.64
CA SER A 694 -0.82 -13.09 36.74
C SER A 694 -1.85 -12.49 37.70
N LEU A 695 -2.84 -13.28 38.10
CA LEU A 695 -3.91 -12.89 39.01
C LEU A 695 -3.46 -12.78 40.46
N ASP A 696 -2.52 -13.61 40.89
CA ASP A 696 -2.10 -13.71 42.28
C ASP A 696 -0.69 -14.32 42.44
N SER A 697 -0.23 -14.52 43.68
CA SER A 697 1.12 -15.01 44.00
C SER A 697 1.39 -16.47 43.60
N SER A 698 0.37 -17.24 43.22
CA SER A 698 0.55 -18.60 42.70
C SER A 698 1.08 -18.61 41.27
N GLY A 699 0.84 -17.54 40.51
CA GLY A 699 1.16 -17.43 39.09
C GLY A 699 -0.05 -17.51 38.16
N ASP A 700 -1.22 -17.94 38.64
CA ASP A 700 -2.42 -18.18 37.80
C ASP A 700 -2.73 -17.02 36.82
N PRO A 701 -2.97 -17.25 35.52
CA PRO A 701 -2.99 -18.54 34.79
C PRO A 701 -1.62 -19.07 34.35
N TRP A 702 -0.54 -18.41 34.75
CA TRP A 702 0.84 -18.74 34.44
C TRP A 702 1.47 -19.67 35.49
N SER A 703 2.69 -20.15 35.21
CA SER A 703 3.40 -21.03 36.13
C SER A 703 4.00 -20.33 37.35
N GLU A 704 4.19 -19.01 37.28
CA GLU A 704 4.78 -18.20 38.35
C GLU A 704 4.40 -16.73 38.20
N ASN A 705 4.42 -16.01 39.33
CA ASN A 705 4.27 -14.56 39.34
C ASN A 705 5.60 -13.86 39.65
N SER A 706 6.18 -13.22 38.64
CA SER A 706 7.48 -12.51 38.73
C SER A 706 7.34 -10.98 38.77
N LEU A 707 6.16 -10.47 39.15
CA LEU A 707 5.89 -9.03 39.19
C LEU A 707 6.74 -8.31 40.25
N SER A 708 7.28 -7.15 39.87
CA SER A 708 8.06 -6.27 40.75
C SER A 708 7.62 -4.82 40.59
N SER A 709 7.90 -3.98 41.58
CA SER A 709 7.67 -2.53 41.49
C SER A 709 8.81 -1.71 42.06
N VAL A 710 8.94 -0.46 41.61
CA VAL A 710 9.96 0.49 42.05
C VAL A 710 9.41 1.91 42.03
N GLY A 711 9.70 2.68 43.08
CA GLY A 711 9.45 4.13 43.09
C GLY A 711 7.98 4.54 43.19
N ILE A 712 7.08 3.66 43.65
CA ILE A 712 5.65 3.98 43.83
C ILE A 712 5.34 4.07 45.33
N ASP A 713 4.63 5.12 45.73
CA ASP A 713 4.00 5.22 47.06
C ASP A 713 2.58 4.65 46.99
N TRP A 714 2.37 3.52 47.65
CA TRP A 714 1.10 2.79 47.63
C TRP A 714 0.11 3.24 48.71
N SER A 715 0.48 4.21 49.56
CA SER A 715 -0.31 4.58 50.74
C SER A 715 -1.76 4.96 50.40
N ASP A 716 -1.96 5.72 49.32
CA ASP A 716 -3.29 6.15 48.89
C ASP A 716 -4.08 4.98 48.27
N PHE A 717 -3.42 4.13 47.47
CA PHE A 717 -4.03 2.96 46.85
C PHE A 717 -4.52 1.95 47.90
N GLU A 718 -3.66 1.62 48.87
CA GLU A 718 -3.94 0.72 49.99
C GLU A 718 -4.96 1.28 50.99
N SER A 719 -5.20 2.60 50.95
CA SER A 719 -6.27 3.24 51.72
C SER A 719 -7.62 3.24 50.99
N GLY A 720 -7.66 2.76 49.74
CA GLY A 720 -8.85 2.69 48.90
C GLY A 720 -9.20 3.98 48.17
N THR A 721 -8.31 4.98 48.14
CA THR A 721 -8.59 6.29 47.48
C THR A 721 -8.07 6.39 46.05
N GLY A 722 -7.21 5.44 45.65
CA GLY A 722 -6.64 5.33 44.30
C GLY A 722 -5.15 5.64 44.21
N LEU A 723 -4.63 5.63 43.00
CA LEU A 723 -3.22 5.83 42.67
C LEU A 723 -3.09 7.01 41.71
N SER A 724 -2.18 7.94 42.00
CA SER A 724 -1.83 9.07 41.15
C SER A 724 -0.35 9.36 41.36
N VAL A 725 0.48 8.94 40.42
CA VAL A 725 1.94 9.02 40.53
C VAL A 725 2.59 9.42 39.20
N ASP A 726 3.37 10.49 39.22
CA ASP A 726 4.12 11.02 38.06
C ASP A 726 5.48 10.30 37.85
N ASN A 727 5.77 9.29 38.66
CA ASN A 727 6.97 8.47 38.57
C ASN A 727 6.72 7.05 39.13
N GLY A 728 7.70 6.17 38.95
CA GLY A 728 7.65 4.78 39.41
C GLY A 728 6.95 3.83 38.44
N THR A 729 7.25 2.54 38.60
CA THR A 729 6.89 1.50 37.63
C THR A 729 6.60 0.18 38.36
N TRP A 730 5.60 -0.56 37.90
CA TRP A 730 5.56 -2.01 38.11
C TRP A 730 5.85 -2.73 36.80
N TYR A 731 6.62 -3.81 36.87
CA TYR A 731 7.22 -4.45 35.71
C TYR A 731 7.45 -5.94 35.93
N VAL A 732 7.63 -6.63 34.80
CA VAL A 732 8.09 -8.01 34.69
C VAL A 732 9.34 -8.02 33.82
N LEU A 733 10.18 -9.04 33.98
CA LEU A 733 11.35 -9.16 33.12
C LEU A 733 10.95 -9.70 31.75
N PRO A 734 11.75 -9.39 30.70
CA PRO A 734 11.50 -9.87 29.36
C PRO A 734 11.28 -11.37 29.19
N THR A 735 11.83 -12.16 30.11
CA THR A 735 11.79 -13.62 30.09
C THR A 735 10.56 -14.21 30.78
N ALA A 736 9.68 -13.38 31.34
CA ALA A 736 8.52 -13.84 32.08
C ALA A 736 7.33 -13.96 31.14
N ASP A 737 6.86 -15.19 30.95
CA ASP A 737 5.73 -15.52 30.06
C ASP A 737 4.45 -14.78 30.44
N GLN A 738 4.29 -14.40 31.72
CA GLN A 738 3.13 -13.63 32.19
C GLN A 738 2.95 -12.25 31.51
N GLY A 739 3.99 -11.74 30.84
CA GLY A 739 3.84 -10.52 30.06
C GLY A 739 3.06 -10.73 28.75
N ASN A 740 2.96 -11.97 28.26
CA ASN A 740 2.42 -12.27 26.93
C ASN A 740 0.90 -12.01 26.85
N ALA A 741 0.47 -11.44 25.73
CA ALA A 741 -0.93 -11.22 25.44
C ALA A 741 -1.66 -12.56 25.30
N VAL A 742 -2.82 -12.66 25.93
CA VAL A 742 -3.70 -13.83 25.90
C VAL A 742 -5.02 -13.44 25.25
N PRO A 743 -5.74 -14.40 24.63
CA PRO A 743 -7.07 -14.14 24.13
C PRO A 743 -8.01 -13.75 25.28
N ILE A 744 -8.83 -12.72 25.06
CA ILE A 744 -9.85 -12.21 25.96
C ILE A 744 -11.13 -11.92 25.17
N THR A 745 -12.28 -12.06 25.85
CA THR A 745 -13.58 -11.63 25.31
C THR A 745 -14.02 -10.38 26.05
N THR A 746 -14.19 -9.28 25.32
CA THR A 746 -14.61 -7.98 25.88
C THR A 746 -16.11 -7.96 26.19
N TYR A 747 -16.56 -6.92 26.89
CA TYR A 747 -17.98 -6.78 27.26
C TYR A 747 -18.93 -6.65 26.06
N ASP A 748 -18.43 -6.17 24.91
CA ASP A 748 -19.13 -6.08 23.63
C ASP A 748 -18.90 -7.33 22.74
N CYS A 749 -18.46 -8.42 23.38
CA CYS A 749 -18.28 -9.75 22.82
C CYS A 749 -17.25 -9.84 21.69
N GLN A 750 -16.30 -8.90 21.63
CA GLN A 750 -15.18 -8.98 20.71
C GLN A 750 -14.13 -9.95 21.28
N GLU A 751 -13.63 -10.85 20.44
CA GLU A 751 -12.48 -11.68 20.75
C GLU A 751 -11.21 -10.92 20.33
N ILE A 752 -10.44 -10.47 21.32
CA ILE A 752 -9.18 -9.76 21.11
C ILE A 752 -8.08 -10.35 21.98
N HIS A 753 -6.87 -9.82 21.89
CA HIS A 753 -5.76 -10.20 22.76
C HIS A 753 -5.40 -9.05 23.71
N GLY A 754 -4.97 -9.39 24.93
CA GLY A 754 -4.56 -8.40 25.90
C GLY A 754 -3.78 -8.97 27.07
N VAL A 755 -3.19 -8.06 27.85
CA VAL A 755 -2.45 -8.39 29.07
C VAL A 755 -3.13 -7.74 30.26
N LEU A 756 -3.49 -8.55 31.26
CA LEU A 756 -4.10 -8.08 32.50
C LEU A 756 -3.14 -7.13 33.22
N VAL A 757 -3.58 -5.91 33.53
CA VAL A 757 -2.78 -4.91 34.26
C VAL A 757 -3.35 -4.52 35.62
N GLY A 758 -4.58 -4.94 35.94
CA GLY A 758 -5.14 -4.80 37.28
C GLY A 758 -6.50 -5.46 37.44
N ARG A 759 -6.81 -5.87 38.67
CA ARG A 759 -8.14 -6.31 39.11
C ARG A 759 -8.63 -5.35 40.16
N ILE A 760 -9.78 -4.74 39.91
CA ILE A 760 -10.25 -3.59 40.66
C ILE A 760 -11.66 -3.84 41.17
N THR A 761 -11.83 -3.79 42.49
CA THR A 761 -13.15 -3.88 43.12
C THR A 761 -13.59 -2.50 43.58
N ALA A 762 -14.46 -1.87 42.79
CA ALA A 762 -15.03 -0.56 43.09
C ALA A 762 -16.20 -0.67 44.09
N LEU A 763 -16.28 0.29 45.01
CA LEU A 763 -17.36 0.38 45.99
C LEU A 763 -18.50 1.24 45.44
N GLY A 764 -19.75 0.92 45.74
CA GLY A 764 -20.93 1.68 45.29
C GLY A 764 -21.43 1.28 43.89
N THR A 765 -22.73 1.45 43.66
CA THR A 765 -23.39 1.07 42.39
C THR A 765 -23.15 2.07 41.26
N GLU A 766 -22.85 3.32 41.59
CA GLU A 766 -22.59 4.42 40.64
C GLU A 766 -21.10 4.74 40.51
N SER A 767 -20.24 3.92 41.12
CA SER A 767 -18.80 4.15 41.04
C SER A 767 -18.30 3.88 39.62
N VAL A 768 -17.33 4.68 39.21
CA VAL A 768 -16.72 4.66 37.88
C VAL A 768 -15.22 4.48 38.04
N VAL A 769 -14.65 3.50 37.34
CA VAL A 769 -13.22 3.22 37.34
C VAL A 769 -12.54 3.95 36.18
N ASN A 770 -11.39 4.57 36.45
CA ASN A 770 -10.54 5.19 35.44
C ASN A 770 -9.09 4.75 35.65
N MET A 771 -8.39 4.46 34.56
CA MET A 771 -6.95 4.19 34.56
C MET A 771 -6.29 4.88 33.37
N SER A 772 -5.12 5.46 33.62
CA SER A 772 -4.25 6.00 32.57
C SER A 772 -2.80 5.77 32.97
N ALA A 773 -1.97 5.26 32.07
CA ALA A 773 -0.57 4.96 32.34
C ALA A 773 0.24 4.91 31.05
N LEU A 774 1.55 5.15 31.16
CA LEU A 774 2.47 4.75 30.10
C LEU A 774 2.74 3.26 30.23
N VAL A 775 2.66 2.51 29.13
CA VAL A 775 2.88 1.06 29.11
C VAL A 775 4.00 0.74 28.14
N VAL A 776 4.91 -0.16 28.52
CA VAL A 776 5.93 -0.68 27.63
C VAL A 776 5.43 -1.99 27.03
N VAL A 777 5.17 -1.96 25.73
CA VAL A 777 4.70 -3.09 24.92
C VAL A 777 5.81 -3.59 23.98
N ARG A 778 5.80 -4.88 23.67
CA ARG A 778 6.80 -5.50 22.78
C ARG A 778 6.23 -6.59 21.90
N GLU A 779 6.78 -6.70 20.70
CA GLU A 779 6.69 -7.87 19.84
C GLU A 779 8.00 -8.68 19.95
N GLY A 780 7.93 -9.97 20.26
CA GLY A 780 9.12 -10.83 20.31
C GLY A 780 10.30 -10.30 21.16
N ASP A 781 11.48 -10.20 20.53
CA ASP A 781 12.74 -9.76 21.14
C ASP A 781 13.02 -8.24 20.96
N ASP A 782 12.06 -7.47 20.42
CA ASP A 782 12.26 -6.07 20.04
C ASP A 782 12.50 -5.13 21.24
N PRO A 783 13.14 -3.97 21.04
CA PRO A 783 13.29 -2.95 22.06
C PRO A 783 11.96 -2.21 22.27
N GLY A 784 11.12 -2.73 23.15
CA GLY A 784 10.09 -2.02 23.95
C GLY A 784 9.56 -0.70 23.41
N GLN A 785 8.35 -0.71 22.85
CA GLN A 785 7.62 0.51 22.51
C GLN A 785 6.91 1.06 23.75
N GLN A 786 7.03 2.35 24.05
CA GLN A 786 6.25 2.99 25.12
C GLN A 786 5.01 3.65 24.54
N ILE A 787 3.83 3.23 25.00
CA ILE A 787 2.53 3.78 24.57
C ILE A 787 1.80 4.42 25.74
N LEU A 788 0.98 5.43 25.48
CA LEU A 788 0.03 5.96 26.46
C LEU A 788 -1.26 5.13 26.40
N ALA A 789 -1.49 4.35 27.46
CA ALA A 789 -2.64 3.49 27.60
C ALA A 789 -3.65 4.12 28.57
N SER A 790 -4.93 4.12 28.24
CA SER A 790 -5.96 4.66 29.12
C SER A 790 -7.34 4.05 28.87
N ALA A 791 -8.08 3.85 29.96
CA ALA A 791 -9.48 3.53 29.97
C ALA A 791 -10.19 4.46 30.96
N SER A 792 -11.15 5.22 30.45
CA SER A 792 -11.91 6.21 31.22
C SER A 792 -13.39 5.85 31.25
N ASP A 793 -14.07 6.31 32.29
CA ASP A 793 -15.52 6.18 32.46
C ASP A 793 -16.04 4.72 32.47
N ILE A 794 -15.25 3.77 33.02
CA ILE A 794 -15.66 2.36 33.12
C ILE A 794 -16.81 2.23 34.14
N PRO A 795 -18.03 1.88 33.72
CA PRO A 795 -19.18 1.79 34.60
C PRO A 795 -19.30 0.39 35.23
N ARG A 796 -20.17 0.29 36.24
CA ARG A 796 -20.66 -1.01 36.72
C ARG A 796 -21.44 -1.71 35.60
N THR A 797 -20.94 -2.85 35.14
CA THR A 797 -21.64 -3.73 34.19
C THR A 797 -22.13 -4.97 34.92
N GLU A 798 -23.43 -5.25 34.85
CA GLU A 798 -23.98 -6.52 35.34
C GLU A 798 -23.75 -7.58 34.26
N VAL A 799 -22.81 -8.47 34.52
CA VAL A 799 -22.53 -9.64 33.69
C VAL A 799 -22.89 -10.89 34.47
N ARG A 800 -23.54 -11.81 33.76
CA ARG A 800 -23.83 -13.16 34.21
C ARG A 800 -22.89 -14.07 33.42
N ASP A 801 -22.13 -14.88 34.14
CA ASP A 801 -21.25 -15.93 33.63
C ASP A 801 -21.59 -17.16 34.47
N CYS A 802 -22.45 -18.02 33.92
CA CYS A 802 -23.04 -19.13 34.64
C CYS A 802 -22.22 -20.42 34.58
N ASN A 803 -21.39 -20.58 33.55
CA ASN A 803 -20.48 -21.72 33.39
C ASN A 803 -19.09 -21.44 34.01
N GLU A 804 -18.90 -20.23 34.54
CA GLU A 804 -17.70 -19.76 35.24
C GLU A 804 -16.44 -19.86 34.35
N ASN A 805 -16.62 -19.67 33.04
CA ASN A 805 -15.53 -19.78 32.08
C ASN A 805 -14.75 -18.46 31.88
N GLY A 806 -15.21 -17.36 32.49
CA GLY A 806 -14.63 -16.02 32.39
C GLY A 806 -15.18 -15.18 31.24
N VAL A 807 -16.18 -15.67 30.50
CA VAL A 807 -16.89 -14.99 29.41
C VAL A 807 -18.36 -14.85 29.81
N ALA A 808 -18.96 -13.69 29.57
CA ALA A 808 -20.36 -13.48 29.92
C ALA A 808 -21.28 -14.37 29.05
N ASP A 809 -22.37 -14.88 29.64
CA ASP A 809 -23.43 -15.68 29.01
C ASP A 809 -23.84 -15.13 27.63
N VAL A 810 -24.04 -13.81 27.56
CA VAL A 810 -24.44 -13.09 26.35
C VAL A 810 -23.39 -13.23 25.24
N CYS A 811 -22.10 -13.23 25.59
CA CYS A 811 -21.01 -13.36 24.64
C CYS A 811 -20.75 -14.82 24.26
N ASP A 812 -20.90 -15.76 25.20
CA ASP A 812 -20.87 -17.19 24.90
C ASP A 812 -21.92 -17.57 23.85
N ILE A 813 -23.14 -17.03 23.97
CA ILE A 813 -24.22 -17.23 23.01
C ILE A 813 -23.92 -16.51 21.69
N ALA A 814 -23.53 -15.22 21.74
CA ALA A 814 -23.28 -14.43 20.54
C ALA A 814 -22.14 -15.00 19.67
N ASN A 815 -21.09 -15.53 20.31
CA ASN A 815 -19.94 -16.12 19.63
C ASN A 815 -20.14 -17.60 19.28
N GLY A 816 -21.29 -18.18 19.67
CA GLY A 816 -21.64 -19.57 19.39
C GLY A 816 -20.79 -20.59 20.18
N ALA A 817 -20.13 -20.15 21.26
CA ALA A 817 -19.45 -21.04 22.21
C ALA A 817 -20.47 -21.86 23.01
N SER A 818 -21.63 -21.28 23.27
CA SER A 818 -22.76 -21.92 23.93
C SER A 818 -24.05 -21.82 23.11
N LEU A 819 -24.92 -22.83 23.25
CA LEU A 819 -26.25 -22.83 22.63
C LEU A 819 -27.24 -22.09 23.53
N ASP A 820 -28.18 -21.38 22.91
CA ASP A 820 -29.38 -20.81 23.56
C ASP A 820 -30.58 -21.20 22.68
N SER A 821 -31.06 -22.41 22.88
CA SER A 821 -32.08 -23.01 22.02
C SER A 821 -33.47 -22.39 22.23
N ASP A 822 -33.71 -21.81 23.41
CA ASP A 822 -35.00 -21.20 23.78
C ASP A 822 -35.02 -19.66 23.65
N GLY A 823 -33.86 -19.03 23.44
CA GLY A 823 -33.67 -17.62 23.17
C GLY A 823 -33.79 -16.73 24.41
N ASN A 824 -33.57 -17.29 25.60
CA ASN A 824 -33.78 -16.59 26.87
C ASN A 824 -32.54 -15.80 27.35
N GLY A 825 -31.41 -15.88 26.62
CA GLY A 825 -30.17 -15.17 26.92
C GLY A 825 -29.32 -15.83 28.00
N ILE A 826 -29.55 -17.11 28.31
CA ILE A 826 -28.74 -17.94 29.22
C ILE A 826 -28.30 -19.20 28.44
N PRO A 827 -27.00 -19.56 28.46
CA PRO A 827 -26.50 -20.80 27.84
C PRO A 827 -27.27 -22.05 28.29
N ASP A 828 -27.71 -22.90 27.36
CA ASP A 828 -28.43 -24.17 27.58
C ASP A 828 -27.69 -25.06 28.62
N GLU A 829 -26.35 -25.04 28.63
CA GLU A 829 -25.52 -25.82 29.58
C GLU A 829 -25.57 -25.30 31.03
N CYS A 830 -25.86 -24.01 31.19
CA CYS A 830 -26.12 -23.38 32.48
C CYS A 830 -27.57 -23.52 32.91
N GLU A 831 -28.43 -23.85 31.96
CA GLU A 831 -29.80 -24.25 32.20
C GLU A 831 -29.84 -25.71 32.64
N ASN A 832 -29.19 -25.98 33.77
CA ASN A 832 -29.20 -27.29 34.39
C ASN A 832 -30.52 -27.52 35.13
N SER A 833 -31.62 -27.50 34.39
CA SER A 833 -32.87 -28.19 34.67
C SER A 833 -33.83 -27.87 33.54
N CYS A 834 -34.03 -28.81 32.61
CA CYS A 834 -35.27 -28.81 31.82
C CYS A 834 -36.43 -28.61 32.81
N VAL A 835 -37.09 -27.44 32.77
CA VAL A 835 -38.06 -27.06 33.78
C VAL A 835 -39.22 -28.07 33.72
N GLY A 836 -39.27 -28.99 34.67
CA GLY A 836 -40.20 -30.14 34.63
C GLY A 836 -39.53 -31.52 34.57
N ASP A 837 -38.20 -31.63 34.61
CA ASP A 837 -37.49 -32.89 34.89
C ASP A 837 -37.62 -33.22 36.39
N PHE A 838 -38.76 -33.80 36.74
CA PHE A 838 -39.06 -34.16 38.13
C PHE A 838 -38.40 -35.48 38.55
N ASN A 839 -37.97 -36.29 37.60
CA ASN A 839 -37.34 -37.56 37.86
C ASN A 839 -35.79 -37.47 37.94
N GLN A 840 -35.23 -36.31 37.55
CA GLN A 840 -33.81 -35.94 37.54
C GLN A 840 -32.95 -36.81 36.62
N ASP A 841 -33.50 -37.19 35.45
CA ASP A 841 -32.78 -37.97 34.43
C ASP A 841 -32.20 -37.12 33.29
N GLY A 842 -32.35 -35.79 33.36
CA GLY A 842 -31.84 -34.82 32.40
C GLY A 842 -32.74 -34.63 31.18
N GLN A 843 -33.96 -35.19 31.18
CA GLN A 843 -34.92 -35.04 30.09
C GLN A 843 -36.30 -34.68 30.66
N THR A 844 -37.08 -33.86 29.94
CA THR A 844 -38.52 -33.68 30.22
C THR A 844 -39.34 -34.53 29.25
N ASN A 845 -39.77 -35.70 29.67
CA ASN A 845 -40.49 -36.62 28.80
C ASN A 845 -41.71 -37.24 29.51
N ILE A 846 -42.23 -38.33 28.95
CA ILE A 846 -43.40 -39.00 29.49
C ILE A 846 -43.16 -39.52 30.92
N ASP A 847 -41.92 -39.85 31.27
CA ASP A 847 -41.55 -40.38 32.58
C ASP A 847 -41.69 -39.30 33.67
N ASP A 848 -41.50 -38.02 33.35
CA ASP A 848 -41.75 -36.88 34.26
C ASP A 848 -43.23 -36.60 34.45
N ILE A 849 -44.01 -36.68 33.37
CA ILE A 849 -45.48 -36.61 33.46
C ILE A 849 -45.98 -37.72 34.40
N LEU A 850 -45.42 -38.94 34.26
CA LEU A 850 -45.76 -40.06 35.11
C LEU A 850 -45.27 -39.87 36.55
N HIS A 851 -44.12 -39.21 36.76
CA HIS A 851 -43.60 -38.87 38.08
C HIS A 851 -44.54 -37.91 38.81
N VAL A 852 -44.93 -36.80 38.16
CA VAL A 852 -45.83 -35.78 38.71
C VAL A 852 -47.23 -36.34 38.96
N ILE A 853 -47.81 -37.05 37.99
CA ILE A 853 -49.13 -37.68 38.18
C ILE A 853 -49.07 -38.77 39.27
N GLY A 854 -47.94 -39.47 39.39
CA GLY A 854 -47.70 -40.48 40.42
C GLY A 854 -47.69 -39.92 41.85
N GLY A 855 -47.28 -38.67 42.03
CA GLY A 855 -47.28 -37.93 43.30
C GLY A 855 -48.34 -36.83 43.41
N TRP A 856 -49.41 -36.89 42.60
CA TRP A 856 -50.41 -35.82 42.52
C TRP A 856 -51.12 -35.55 43.86
N GLY A 857 -50.99 -34.31 44.33
CA GLY A 857 -51.60 -33.77 45.55
C GLY A 857 -50.65 -33.64 46.74
N ASP A 858 -49.46 -34.24 46.72
CA ASP A 858 -48.32 -34.03 47.64
C ASP A 858 -47.12 -34.91 47.18
N PRO A 859 -46.00 -34.32 46.70
CA PRO A 859 -45.66 -32.91 46.71
C PRO A 859 -46.18 -32.10 45.50
N TYR A 860 -46.78 -32.75 44.49
CA TYR A 860 -47.01 -32.10 43.20
C TYR A 860 -48.46 -31.62 42.96
N ASP A 861 -48.62 -30.57 42.16
CA ASP A 861 -49.90 -30.03 41.76
C ASP A 861 -49.99 -29.72 40.24
N VAL A 862 -50.99 -28.91 39.87
CA VAL A 862 -51.27 -28.58 38.47
C VAL A 862 -50.22 -27.69 37.84
N GLU A 863 -49.54 -26.85 38.63
CA GLU A 863 -48.45 -26.00 38.13
C GLU A 863 -47.24 -26.86 37.78
N ASP A 864 -46.95 -27.90 38.56
CA ASP A 864 -45.88 -28.86 38.26
C ASP A 864 -46.14 -29.64 36.97
N LEU A 865 -47.37 -30.12 36.75
CA LEU A 865 -47.70 -30.84 35.51
C LEU A 865 -47.70 -29.92 34.29
N LEU A 866 -48.13 -28.67 34.44
CA LEU A 866 -48.03 -27.68 33.37
C LEU A 866 -46.56 -27.38 33.06
N SER A 867 -45.69 -27.31 34.06
CA SER A 867 -44.24 -27.18 33.87
C SER A 867 -43.65 -28.32 33.04
N VAL A 868 -44.03 -29.59 33.26
CA VAL A 868 -43.57 -30.70 32.41
C VAL A 868 -44.09 -30.61 30.97
N LEU A 869 -45.35 -30.18 30.80
CA LEU A 869 -45.99 -30.12 29.48
C LEU A 869 -45.46 -28.96 28.63
N ASP A 870 -45.22 -27.81 29.26
CA ASP A 870 -44.69 -26.61 28.60
C ASP A 870 -43.24 -26.82 28.13
N ASN A 871 -42.50 -27.70 28.79
CA ASN A 871 -41.10 -28.01 28.48
C ASN A 871 -40.91 -29.41 27.91
N TYR A 872 -41.97 -30.08 27.44
CA TYR A 872 -41.90 -31.47 27.00
C TYR A 872 -40.97 -31.64 25.78
N GLY A 873 -39.95 -32.47 25.92
CA GLY A 873 -38.96 -32.76 24.87
C GLY A 873 -37.62 -32.03 25.04
N CYS A 874 -37.39 -31.35 26.16
CA CYS A 874 -36.06 -30.86 26.52
C CYS A 874 -35.14 -32.05 26.84
N THR A 875 -33.89 -31.94 26.40
CA THR A 875 -32.82 -32.94 26.56
C THR A 875 -31.55 -32.20 26.93
N GLY A 876 -31.03 -32.41 28.14
CA GLY A 876 -29.71 -31.94 28.57
C GLY A 876 -28.56 -32.77 28.02
#